data_AF-A0A920ADW3-F1
#
_entry.id   AF-A0A920ADW3-F1
#
_cell.length_a   1.000
_cell.length_b   1.000
_cell.length_c   1.000
_cell.angle_alpha   90.00
_cell.angle_beta   90.00
_cell.angle_gamma   90.00
#
_symmetry.space_group_name_H-M   'P 1'
#
loop_
_entity.id
_entity.type
_entity.pdbx_description
1 polymer ?
#
loop_
_entity_poly.entity_id
_entity_poly.type
_entity_poly.pdbx_seq_one_letter_code
_entity_poly.pdbx_strand_id
1 'polypeptide(L)'
;MSLPLSGSLIAGTQSLFGIKMQLQFGRATLTTVFSEQKSETSTIRVDGGAQTTNFEIYADDYEANKHYFLAQYFYDNYDMALSNMPIINSNIIITNLEVWVTNRSGVTQNVRNVLAFQDLGEQLSNVHNTTNVYAGSLNTPYPDNRNNSLGPEILVTDFPNIRSVSQITSQLNGTGYEQAVDYEKIENAKKLSSSEYSFDSRLGFISLNQALNSDEVLAVSFQYTINGIPYQVGELSTDVASPDALILKLLKSTTVDINLPMWRLLMKNVYALGAYQVNKEDFDLQILYQDDDSGTPLPFIPEEGLSGELLIQTLNLDNLNQNLDPGANGVFDFIPNLTIKTSNGRVYLPSREPFGDYLRTKFNEAGLNNDLADQYVFDALYDSTKTAASQVAELNKFILRGQYKSSSGADIPLNAMSIPQGSVTVSMGGTPLEENVHYTVDYNLGRVKIIDEGILSSGQQIDVSLENNSGYTWMTKRYLGLHADYKFNDDLILGATILNLSENSQTPKINMGDEPISNTIWGINGSYKTEAPIITKIIDKLPLIQTKEKSNIILTGEFAQFIPGHPKTINVDETGTAYIDDFENSQSPIDIRNSQSWSLASTPQDPDLFPEAFETNNLSYGYNRALLSWYTINSDLQRKTAYSPSHLSDEDREAPYVREISINEIFPDKDIPHGQPLRLRTFDLAFYPEERGPYNFDVEGIPGTSSGINSDGELIDPESRWGGVFRQIQTNDFESANIEFLEFWMMDPFLENTISAGGDFYINLGNVSEDILKDSRKSYENGLPIDGSEENIDTTAWGRVPSVQALVAAFNSGADARSLQDVGIDGMNDEMEREFIATEAGEIVSYLDRIQNEYGLTSDAYLNANDDPAADNYHFFYGDDYDAQQKGILERYKKYNGLEGNSPTGDEAISSYTQLPDIEDINNDFTLSEAESYFQYNISMRPQDLDQVGENYITSIIENAGPNSDTRWIQFKVPVRSFDKKIGSIPDFRSIRFMRMYLRGFQEPVF
;
A
#
# COMPACT_ATOMS: atom_id res chain seq x y z
N MET A 1 38.53 20.79 -18.93
CA MET A 1 39.94 20.59 -19.36
C MET A 1 40.26 19.10 -19.28
N SER A 2 41.24 18.61 -20.04
CA SER A 2 41.61 17.20 -20.04
C SER A 2 43.06 16.96 -19.61
N LEU A 3 43.33 15.79 -19.02
CA LEU A 3 44.68 15.25 -18.81
C LEU A 3 44.85 14.01 -19.68
N PRO A 4 45.04 14.15 -21.01
CA PRO A 4 45.29 12.98 -21.85
C PRO A 4 46.62 12.33 -21.45
N LEU A 5 46.57 11.04 -21.10
CA LEU A 5 47.74 10.22 -20.80
C LEU A 5 47.96 9.25 -21.97
N SER A 6 49.22 8.96 -22.27
CA SER A 6 49.63 8.16 -23.42
C SER A 6 49.58 6.65 -23.17
N GLY A 7 49.33 6.21 -21.93
CA GLY A 7 49.29 4.81 -21.55
C GLY A 7 47.88 4.20 -21.56
N SER A 8 47.80 2.88 -21.68
CA SER A 8 46.55 2.11 -21.59
C SER A 8 46.20 1.69 -20.16
N LEU A 9 47.19 1.54 -19.27
CA LEU A 9 46.95 1.14 -17.87
C LEU A 9 46.51 2.31 -16.97
N ILE A 10 46.87 3.55 -17.33
CA ILE A 10 46.45 4.76 -16.61
C ILE A 10 45.76 5.68 -17.60
N ALA A 11 44.43 5.57 -17.66
CA ALA A 11 43.60 6.44 -18.47
C ALA A 11 43.45 7.82 -17.82
N GLY A 12 43.58 8.86 -18.64
CA GLY A 12 43.43 10.24 -18.19
C GLY A 12 42.01 10.77 -18.41
N THR A 13 41.51 11.59 -17.48
CA THR A 13 40.15 12.14 -17.53
C THR A 13 40.02 13.31 -18.52
N GLN A 14 38.91 13.39 -19.26
CA GLN A 14 38.70 14.39 -20.32
C GLN A 14 37.87 15.61 -19.85
N SER A 15 36.97 15.46 -18.88
CA SER A 15 36.14 16.55 -18.35
C SER A 15 36.44 16.92 -16.90
N LEU A 16 37.45 17.79 -16.71
CA LEU A 16 37.86 18.31 -15.40
C LEU A 16 37.64 19.82 -15.28
N PHE A 17 37.22 20.29 -14.10
CA PHE A 17 37.11 21.71 -13.74
C PHE A 17 38.19 22.09 -12.70
N GLY A 18 39.07 23.05 -13.00
CA GLY A 18 40.18 23.39 -12.10
C GLY A 18 41.36 24.11 -12.77
N ILE A 19 42.58 23.75 -12.39
CA ILE A 19 43.83 24.30 -12.92
C ILE A 19 44.68 23.18 -13.53
N LYS A 20 45.10 23.35 -14.79
CA LYS A 20 46.11 22.53 -15.44
C LYS A 20 47.34 23.38 -15.73
N MET A 21 48.52 22.89 -15.37
CA MET A 21 49.79 23.53 -15.69
C MET A 21 50.70 22.56 -16.43
N GLN A 22 51.28 23.01 -17.53
CA GLN A 22 52.26 22.26 -18.31
C GLN A 22 53.56 23.06 -18.38
N LEU A 23 54.66 22.44 -17.97
CA LEU A 23 55.99 23.03 -17.91
C LEU A 23 56.95 22.19 -18.76
N GLN A 24 57.69 22.81 -19.66
CA GLN A 24 58.69 22.13 -20.47
C GLN A 24 60.10 22.53 -20.04
N PHE A 25 60.88 21.57 -19.55
CA PHE A 25 62.27 21.73 -19.15
C PHE A 25 63.16 20.96 -20.13
N GLY A 26 63.46 21.59 -21.28
CA GLY A 26 64.26 20.98 -22.34
C GLY A 26 63.56 19.76 -22.95
N ARG A 27 64.07 18.56 -22.65
CA ARG A 27 63.51 17.27 -23.11
C ARG A 27 62.50 16.65 -22.13
N ALA A 28 62.28 17.28 -20.97
CA ALA A 28 61.28 16.87 -19.99
C ALA A 28 60.03 17.75 -20.10
N THR A 29 58.85 17.15 -20.14
CA THR A 29 57.56 17.84 -20.05
C THR A 29 56.85 17.37 -18.79
N LEU A 30 56.53 18.31 -17.90
CA LEU A 30 55.79 18.06 -16.67
C LEU A 30 54.39 18.63 -16.80
N THR A 31 53.37 17.81 -16.63
CA THR A 31 51.96 18.20 -16.62
C THR A 31 51.40 17.94 -15.23
N THR A 32 50.80 18.96 -14.62
CA THR A 32 50.10 18.83 -13.34
C THR A 32 48.67 19.33 -13.46
N VAL A 33 47.77 18.68 -12.73
CA VAL A 33 46.36 19.01 -12.67
C VAL A 33 45.90 19.00 -11.22
N PHE A 34 45.22 20.09 -10.85
CA PHE A 34 44.45 20.21 -9.61
C PHE A 34 43.02 20.55 -10.02
N SER A 35 42.10 19.60 -9.88
CA SER A 35 40.74 19.78 -10.39
C SER A 35 39.70 19.07 -9.55
N GLU A 36 38.47 19.50 -9.72
CA GLU A 36 37.25 18.78 -9.38
C GLU A 36 36.76 18.05 -10.63
N GLN A 37 36.49 16.75 -10.51
CA GLN A 37 35.88 15.94 -11.55
C GLN A 37 34.36 16.05 -11.41
N LYS A 38 33.69 16.53 -12.46
CA LYS A 38 32.22 16.71 -12.49
C LYS A 38 31.50 15.66 -13.34
N SER A 39 32.26 14.78 -14.02
CA SER A 39 31.72 13.75 -14.89
C SER A 39 31.99 12.34 -14.37
N GLU A 40 31.10 11.43 -14.75
CA GLU A 40 31.20 10.00 -14.52
C GLU A 40 31.18 9.25 -15.86
N THR A 41 32.11 8.32 -16.04
CA THR A 41 32.19 7.47 -17.23
C THR A 41 31.46 6.16 -16.97
N SER A 42 30.47 5.83 -17.79
CA SER A 42 29.74 4.58 -17.75
C SER A 42 29.95 3.81 -19.05
N THR A 43 30.07 2.49 -18.98
CA THR A 43 30.17 1.61 -20.15
C THR A 43 29.07 0.56 -20.10
N ILE A 44 28.24 0.52 -21.13
CA ILE A 44 27.14 -0.42 -21.32
C ILE A 44 27.56 -1.44 -22.36
N ARG A 45 27.40 -2.71 -22.06
CA ARG A 45 27.76 -3.83 -22.94
C ARG A 45 26.52 -4.52 -23.45
N VAL A 46 26.46 -4.76 -24.76
CA VAL A 46 25.32 -5.36 -25.45
C VAL A 46 25.80 -6.52 -26.33
N ASP A 47 25.29 -7.72 -26.06
CA ASP A 47 25.58 -8.92 -26.84
C ASP A 47 24.44 -9.23 -27.82
N GLY A 48 24.75 -9.40 -29.11
CA GLY A 48 23.82 -10.04 -30.07
C GLY A 48 22.66 -9.19 -30.61
N GLY A 49 22.80 -7.87 -30.73
CA GLY A 49 21.87 -7.00 -31.49
C GLY A 49 20.49 -6.72 -30.85
N ALA A 50 20.12 -7.46 -29.82
CA ALA A 50 19.03 -7.14 -28.91
C ALA A 50 19.50 -7.44 -27.49
N GLN A 51 19.31 -6.49 -26.56
CA GLN A 51 19.74 -6.62 -25.18
C GLN A 51 19.03 -7.82 -24.53
N THR A 52 19.79 -8.89 -24.30
CA THR A 52 19.36 -9.95 -23.39
C THR A 52 19.30 -9.35 -21.98
N THR A 53 18.15 -9.47 -21.34
CA THR A 53 17.95 -9.01 -19.97
C THR A 53 17.89 -10.22 -19.06
N ASN A 54 18.78 -10.27 -18.07
CA ASN A 54 18.76 -11.29 -17.04
C ASN A 54 17.69 -10.95 -16.01
N PHE A 55 17.06 -11.97 -15.45
CA PHE A 55 16.15 -11.85 -14.33
C PHE A 55 16.47 -12.88 -13.26
N GLU A 56 16.15 -12.51 -12.03
CA GLU A 56 16.22 -13.36 -10.85
C GLU A 56 15.04 -13.00 -9.96
N ILE A 57 14.22 -14.00 -9.62
CA ILE A 57 12.98 -13.83 -8.86
C ILE A 57 12.92 -14.94 -7.83
N TYR A 58 12.71 -14.61 -6.56
CA TYR A 58 12.52 -15.60 -5.50
C TYR A 58 11.10 -16.19 -5.56
N ALA A 59 10.92 -17.40 -5.02
CA ALA A 59 9.62 -18.08 -5.06
C ALA A 59 8.52 -17.34 -4.27
N ASP A 60 8.86 -16.60 -3.23
CA ASP A 60 7.92 -15.72 -2.51
C ASP A 60 7.52 -14.46 -3.32
N ASP A 61 8.26 -14.13 -4.38
CA ASP A 61 7.96 -13.02 -5.29
C ASP A 61 6.95 -13.30 -6.40
N TYR A 62 5.92 -14.09 -6.08
CA TYR A 62 4.75 -14.28 -6.94
C TYR A 62 3.89 -13.00 -7.05
N GLU A 63 3.11 -12.89 -8.14
CA GLU A 63 2.15 -11.77 -8.33
C GLU A 63 0.91 -11.91 -7.42
N ALA A 64 1.00 -11.35 -6.22
CA ALA A 64 -0.11 -11.32 -5.26
C ALA A 64 -1.32 -10.47 -5.74
N ASN A 65 -2.51 -10.81 -5.26
CA ASN A 65 -3.78 -10.11 -5.48
C ASN A 65 -4.21 -9.88 -6.95
N LYS A 66 -3.71 -10.67 -7.91
CA LYS A 66 -4.04 -10.54 -9.35
C LYS A 66 -4.65 -11.77 -10.00
N HIS A 67 -4.26 -12.97 -9.57
CA HIS A 67 -4.54 -14.21 -10.27
C HIS A 67 -5.41 -15.11 -9.40
N TYR A 68 -6.60 -15.48 -9.87
CA TYR A 68 -7.56 -16.23 -9.06
C TYR A 68 -8.22 -17.36 -9.85
N PHE A 69 -8.29 -18.55 -9.26
CA PHE A 69 -9.17 -19.62 -9.72
C PHE A 69 -10.64 -19.23 -9.50
N LEU A 70 -11.53 -19.68 -10.39
CA LEU A 70 -12.95 -19.32 -10.35
C LEU A 70 -13.77 -20.10 -9.30
N ALA A 71 -13.28 -21.26 -8.87
CA ALA A 71 -13.92 -22.17 -7.91
C ALA A 71 -12.89 -23.21 -7.42
N GLN A 72 -13.18 -23.89 -6.29
CA GLN A 72 -12.29 -24.92 -5.73
C GLN A 72 -12.01 -26.04 -6.75
N TYR A 73 -13.02 -26.41 -7.55
CA TYR A 73 -12.85 -27.38 -8.63
C TYR A 73 -11.67 -27.06 -9.57
N PHE A 74 -11.51 -25.79 -9.97
CA PHE A 74 -10.45 -25.42 -10.90
C PHE A 74 -9.07 -25.48 -10.25
N TYR A 75 -8.97 -25.07 -8.98
CA TYR A 75 -7.77 -25.21 -8.17
C TYR A 75 -7.37 -26.69 -8.00
N ASP A 76 -8.30 -27.55 -7.59
CA ASP A 76 -8.04 -28.99 -7.34
C ASP A 76 -7.65 -29.76 -8.61
N ASN A 77 -8.11 -29.31 -9.79
CA ASN A 77 -7.88 -30.00 -11.07
C ASN A 77 -6.77 -29.38 -11.92
N TYR A 78 -6.12 -28.29 -11.47
CA TYR A 78 -5.14 -27.55 -12.27
C TYR A 78 -3.96 -28.42 -12.71
N ASP A 79 -3.33 -29.14 -11.77
CA ASP A 79 -2.17 -30.00 -12.00
C ASP A 79 -2.51 -31.14 -12.96
N MET A 80 -3.68 -31.78 -12.78
CA MET A 80 -4.15 -32.83 -13.67
C MET A 80 -4.44 -32.30 -15.08
N ALA A 81 -5.02 -31.10 -15.19
CA ALA A 81 -5.30 -30.46 -16.47
C ALA A 81 -4.01 -30.15 -17.26
N LEU A 82 -2.88 -29.96 -16.58
CA LEU A 82 -1.57 -29.65 -17.18
C LEU A 82 -0.58 -30.81 -17.19
N SER A 83 -1.03 -32.03 -16.88
CA SER A 83 -0.17 -33.23 -16.89
C SER A 83 0.37 -33.63 -18.27
N ASN A 84 -0.28 -33.25 -19.37
CA ASN A 84 0.11 -33.61 -20.75
C ASN A 84 0.26 -32.39 -21.67
N MET A 85 0.97 -31.35 -21.21
CA MET A 85 1.24 -30.17 -22.03
C MET A 85 1.86 -30.54 -23.40
N PRO A 86 1.51 -29.84 -24.49
CA PRO A 86 0.71 -28.60 -24.57
C PRO A 86 -0.81 -28.84 -24.56
N ILE A 87 -1.28 -30.08 -24.46
CA ILE A 87 -2.70 -30.41 -24.45
C ILE A 87 -3.27 -30.24 -23.04
N ILE A 88 -4.21 -29.32 -22.88
CA ILE A 88 -4.95 -29.15 -21.61
C ILE A 88 -5.97 -30.30 -21.48
N ASN A 89 -5.86 -31.11 -20.42
CA ASN A 89 -6.76 -32.22 -20.09
C ASN A 89 -8.03 -31.73 -19.36
N SER A 90 -8.74 -30.78 -19.96
CA SER A 90 -10.02 -30.27 -19.46
C SER A 90 -11.06 -30.25 -20.57
N ASN A 91 -12.26 -30.76 -20.24
CA ASN A 91 -13.44 -30.75 -21.11
C ASN A 91 -14.34 -29.53 -20.87
N ILE A 92 -13.95 -28.64 -19.96
CA ILE A 92 -14.66 -27.40 -19.67
C ILE A 92 -14.29 -26.34 -20.71
N ILE A 93 -15.30 -25.61 -21.15
CA ILE A 93 -15.14 -24.38 -21.93
C ILE A 93 -16.02 -23.31 -21.32
N ILE A 94 -15.41 -22.30 -20.71
CA ILE A 94 -16.09 -21.11 -20.19
C ILE A 94 -16.55 -20.26 -21.37
N THR A 95 -17.85 -19.98 -21.43
CA THR A 95 -18.49 -19.27 -22.53
C THR A 95 -18.81 -17.82 -22.18
N ASN A 96 -19.06 -17.52 -20.90
CA ASN A 96 -19.31 -16.17 -20.42
C ASN A 96 -18.76 -16.01 -19.00
N LEU A 97 -18.19 -14.84 -18.69
CA LEU A 97 -17.61 -14.51 -17.40
C LEU A 97 -17.83 -13.01 -17.15
N GLU A 98 -18.37 -12.68 -15.99
CA GLU A 98 -18.47 -11.31 -15.48
C GLU A 98 -17.67 -11.22 -14.18
N VAL A 99 -16.85 -10.19 -14.06
CA VAL A 99 -15.99 -9.94 -12.91
C VAL A 99 -16.40 -8.62 -12.29
N TRP A 100 -16.61 -8.61 -10.98
CA TRP A 100 -17.12 -7.49 -10.21
C TRP A 100 -16.17 -7.17 -9.07
N VAL A 101 -15.88 -5.89 -8.88
CA VAL A 101 -14.98 -5.39 -7.83
C VAL A 101 -15.59 -4.20 -7.10
N THR A 102 -15.09 -3.89 -5.90
CA THR A 102 -15.40 -2.66 -5.17
C THR A 102 -15.13 -1.42 -6.04
N ASN A 103 -16.01 -0.41 -6.00
CA ASN A 103 -15.97 0.73 -6.92
C ASN A 103 -15.27 1.96 -6.32
N ARG A 104 -13.94 1.92 -6.19
CA ARG A 104 -13.18 3.07 -5.65
C ARG A 104 -13.07 4.27 -6.59
N SER A 105 -13.42 4.09 -7.86
CA SER A 105 -13.26 5.10 -8.91
C SER A 105 -14.51 5.96 -9.15
N GLY A 106 -15.59 5.73 -8.41
CA GLY A 106 -16.86 6.44 -8.58
C GLY A 106 -17.44 6.27 -9.99
N VAL A 107 -17.25 5.10 -10.60
CA VAL A 107 -17.82 4.83 -11.93
C VAL A 107 -19.32 4.66 -11.79
N THR A 108 -20.10 5.33 -12.64
CA THR A 108 -21.57 5.35 -12.55
C THR A 108 -22.25 4.47 -13.59
N GLN A 109 -21.49 3.84 -14.49
CA GLN A 109 -21.99 2.98 -15.56
C GLN A 109 -21.54 1.53 -15.35
N ASN A 110 -22.39 0.58 -15.72
CA ASN A 110 -22.14 -0.86 -15.54
C ASN A 110 -21.83 -1.23 -14.08
N VAL A 111 -22.52 -0.58 -13.15
CA VAL A 111 -22.48 -0.88 -11.72
C VAL A 111 -23.73 -1.64 -11.29
N ARG A 112 -23.59 -2.50 -10.28
CA ARG A 112 -24.71 -3.27 -9.70
C ARG A 112 -24.49 -3.48 -8.21
N ASN A 113 -25.60 -3.63 -7.49
CA ASN A 113 -25.56 -4.21 -6.16
C ASN A 113 -25.20 -5.70 -6.27
N VAL A 114 -24.34 -6.17 -5.39
CA VAL A 114 -23.81 -7.53 -5.39
C VAL A 114 -23.92 -8.11 -3.99
N LEU A 115 -24.37 -9.37 -3.91
CA LEU A 115 -24.22 -10.25 -2.76
C LEU A 115 -23.39 -11.46 -3.21
N ALA A 116 -22.16 -11.55 -2.74
CA ALA A 116 -21.23 -12.59 -3.16
C ALA A 116 -20.97 -13.56 -2.00
N PHE A 117 -21.10 -14.87 -2.25
CA PHE A 117 -20.83 -15.90 -1.25
C PHE A 117 -19.59 -16.72 -1.58
N GLN A 118 -18.80 -17.06 -0.56
CA GLN A 118 -17.65 -17.95 -0.69
C GLN A 118 -18.08 -19.34 -1.16
N ASP A 119 -19.17 -19.90 -0.64
CA ASP A 119 -19.56 -21.29 -0.91
C ASP A 119 -20.47 -21.46 -2.14
N LEU A 120 -20.83 -20.37 -2.85
CA LEU A 120 -21.77 -20.44 -3.95
C LEU A 120 -21.33 -21.44 -5.03
N GLY A 121 -22.21 -22.38 -5.33
CA GLY A 121 -22.04 -23.36 -6.38
C GLY A 121 -20.99 -24.44 -6.11
N GLU A 122 -20.30 -24.41 -4.96
CA GLU A 122 -19.38 -25.47 -4.56
C GLU A 122 -20.13 -26.77 -4.23
N GLN A 123 -19.48 -27.90 -4.48
CA GLN A 123 -19.97 -29.19 -4.02
C GLN A 123 -20.01 -29.19 -2.48
N LEU A 124 -21.01 -29.84 -1.87
CA LEU A 124 -21.18 -29.90 -0.42
C LEU A 124 -19.95 -30.40 0.38
N SER A 125 -19.04 -31.16 -0.22
CA SER A 125 -17.79 -31.57 0.43
C SER A 125 -16.76 -30.46 0.56
N ASN A 126 -16.93 -29.39 -0.22
CA ASN A 126 -15.99 -28.28 -0.37
C ASN A 126 -16.53 -26.97 0.23
N VAL A 127 -17.73 -26.98 0.82
CA VAL A 127 -18.30 -25.80 1.48
C VAL A 127 -17.63 -25.57 2.84
N HIS A 128 -17.38 -24.31 3.17
CA HIS A 128 -16.87 -23.89 4.46
C HIS A 128 -17.95 -23.93 5.55
N ASN A 129 -19.10 -23.28 5.30
CA ASN A 129 -20.18 -23.16 6.27
C ASN A 129 -21.07 -24.40 6.24
N THR A 130 -20.53 -25.52 6.72
CA THR A 130 -21.19 -26.83 6.76
C THR A 130 -22.41 -26.89 7.68
N THR A 131 -22.63 -25.86 8.52
CA THR A 131 -23.79 -25.79 9.41
C THR A 131 -25.01 -25.21 8.72
N ASN A 132 -24.84 -24.16 7.91
CA ASN A 132 -25.97 -23.42 7.32
C ASN A 132 -26.14 -23.68 5.82
N VAL A 133 -25.08 -24.09 5.11
CA VAL A 133 -25.15 -24.43 3.69
C VAL A 133 -25.55 -25.91 3.52
N TYR A 134 -26.66 -26.15 2.82
CA TYR A 134 -27.23 -27.49 2.61
C TYR A 134 -27.36 -27.84 1.12
N ALA A 135 -27.74 -29.08 0.83
CA ALA A 135 -27.80 -29.59 -0.54
C ALA A 135 -28.82 -28.82 -1.40
N GLY A 136 -28.43 -28.48 -2.62
CA GLY A 136 -29.32 -27.90 -3.62
C GLY A 136 -30.12 -28.96 -4.38
N SER A 137 -30.65 -28.58 -5.55
CA SER A 137 -31.42 -29.48 -6.41
C SER A 137 -30.55 -30.52 -7.14
N LEU A 138 -29.24 -30.28 -7.23
CA LEU A 138 -28.21 -31.21 -7.69
C LEU A 138 -27.07 -31.26 -6.66
N ASN A 139 -26.11 -32.17 -6.87
CA ASN A 139 -24.86 -32.20 -6.14
C ASN A 139 -23.80 -32.84 -7.06
N THR A 140 -23.39 -32.08 -8.07
CA THR A 140 -22.45 -32.55 -9.09
C THR A 140 -21.01 -32.23 -8.66
N PRO A 141 -19.99 -32.96 -9.15
CA PRO A 141 -18.60 -32.62 -8.85
C PRO A 141 -18.14 -31.31 -9.52
N TYR A 142 -18.92 -30.76 -10.45
CA TYR A 142 -18.61 -29.51 -11.14
C TYR A 142 -19.34 -28.34 -10.47
N PRO A 143 -18.75 -27.14 -10.44
CA PRO A 143 -19.34 -26.00 -9.76
C PRO A 143 -20.61 -25.53 -10.49
N ASP A 144 -21.73 -25.43 -9.78
CA ASP A 144 -23.04 -25.08 -10.34
C ASP A 144 -23.97 -24.53 -9.24
N ASN A 145 -24.76 -23.51 -9.54
CA ASN A 145 -25.74 -22.91 -8.63
C ASN A 145 -26.66 -23.94 -7.96
N ARG A 146 -26.94 -25.07 -8.62
CA ARG A 146 -27.82 -26.12 -8.10
C ARG A 146 -27.16 -27.03 -7.07
N ASN A 147 -25.85 -26.93 -6.82
CA ASN A 147 -25.15 -27.82 -5.90
C ASN A 147 -25.53 -27.61 -4.43
N ASN A 148 -25.85 -26.37 -4.03
CA ASN A 148 -26.12 -26.03 -2.65
C ASN A 148 -27.21 -24.95 -2.50
N SER A 149 -27.62 -24.68 -1.26
CA SER A 149 -28.71 -23.77 -0.89
C SER A 149 -28.45 -22.30 -1.21
N LEU A 150 -27.21 -21.91 -1.49
CA LEU A 150 -26.86 -20.54 -1.88
C LEU A 150 -27.23 -20.24 -3.34
N GLY A 151 -27.62 -21.26 -4.11
CA GLY A 151 -28.16 -21.09 -5.45
C GLY A 151 -29.30 -20.05 -5.48
N PRO A 152 -29.33 -19.11 -6.45
CA PRO A 152 -30.25 -17.97 -6.42
C PRO A 152 -31.74 -18.30 -6.25
N GLU A 153 -32.20 -19.43 -6.83
CA GLU A 153 -33.59 -19.88 -6.72
C GLU A 153 -33.97 -20.27 -5.29
N ILE A 154 -33.08 -20.98 -4.58
CA ILE A 154 -33.30 -21.43 -3.20
C ILE A 154 -33.10 -20.26 -2.25
N LEU A 155 -32.01 -19.50 -2.40
CA LEU A 155 -31.65 -18.42 -1.50
C LEU A 155 -32.75 -17.34 -1.41
N VAL A 156 -33.32 -16.94 -2.56
CA VAL A 156 -34.43 -15.96 -2.59
C VAL A 156 -35.72 -16.53 -1.99
N THR A 157 -35.90 -17.85 -2.01
CA THR A 157 -37.05 -18.50 -1.38
C THR A 157 -36.90 -18.52 0.14
N ASP A 158 -35.71 -18.84 0.63
CA ASP A 158 -35.39 -18.87 2.07
C ASP A 158 -35.36 -17.45 2.66
N PHE A 159 -34.91 -16.47 1.87
CA PHE A 159 -34.74 -15.07 2.26
C PHE A 159 -35.44 -14.13 1.25
N PRO A 160 -36.75 -13.87 1.40
CA PRO A 160 -37.57 -13.21 0.38
C PRO A 160 -37.13 -11.81 -0.06
N ASN A 161 -36.40 -11.06 0.78
CA ASN A 161 -35.93 -9.71 0.43
C ASN A 161 -34.40 -9.58 0.35
N ILE A 162 -33.68 -10.71 0.21
CA ILE A 162 -32.21 -10.74 0.10
C ILE A 162 -31.67 -10.01 -1.13
N ARG A 163 -32.57 -9.69 -2.08
CA ARG A 163 -32.28 -8.88 -3.27
C ARG A 163 -32.15 -7.39 -2.97
N SER A 164 -32.76 -6.91 -1.90
CA SER A 164 -32.65 -5.51 -1.50
C SER A 164 -31.36 -5.35 -0.69
N VAL A 165 -30.39 -4.59 -1.21
CA VAL A 165 -29.06 -4.44 -0.59
C VAL A 165 -29.13 -3.93 0.85
N SER A 166 -30.11 -3.07 1.16
CA SER A 166 -30.36 -2.56 2.50
C SER A 166 -30.98 -3.57 3.47
N GLN A 167 -31.57 -4.66 2.95
CA GLN A 167 -32.20 -5.69 3.78
C GLN A 167 -31.36 -6.96 3.91
N ILE A 168 -30.20 -7.03 3.25
CA ILE A 168 -29.32 -8.20 3.32
C ILE A 168 -28.86 -8.46 4.76
N THR A 169 -28.35 -7.42 5.45
CA THR A 169 -27.81 -7.57 6.80
C THR A 169 -28.87 -8.09 7.75
N SER A 170 -30.06 -7.49 7.75
CA SER A 170 -31.16 -7.89 8.64
C SER A 170 -31.70 -9.29 8.34
N GLN A 171 -31.61 -9.78 7.10
CA GLN A 171 -32.03 -11.14 6.76
C GLN A 171 -31.02 -12.22 7.13
N LEU A 172 -29.73 -11.90 7.10
CA LEU A 172 -28.67 -12.84 7.44
C LEU A 172 -28.26 -12.75 8.91
N ASN A 173 -28.59 -11.66 9.62
CA ASN A 173 -28.32 -11.52 11.04
C ASN A 173 -28.99 -12.64 11.85
N GLY A 174 -28.24 -13.26 12.77
CA GLY A 174 -28.71 -14.37 13.60
C GLY A 174 -28.91 -15.71 12.88
N THR A 175 -28.61 -15.79 11.57
CA THR A 175 -28.75 -17.03 10.79
C THR A 175 -27.47 -17.87 10.74
N GLY A 176 -26.36 -17.33 11.25
CA GLY A 176 -25.05 -17.98 11.27
C GLY A 176 -24.26 -17.84 9.96
N TYR A 177 -24.65 -16.92 9.07
CA TYR A 177 -23.79 -16.41 8.01
C TYR A 177 -23.06 -15.16 8.50
N GLU A 178 -21.74 -15.14 8.40
CA GLU A 178 -20.90 -14.02 8.82
C GLU A 178 -20.40 -13.21 7.63
N GLN A 179 -20.59 -11.88 7.68
CA GLN A 179 -20.01 -10.98 6.67
C GLN A 179 -18.47 -11.03 6.74
N ALA A 180 -17.82 -10.83 5.60
CA ALA A 180 -16.39 -10.96 5.36
C ALA A 180 -15.81 -12.39 5.44
N VAL A 181 -16.55 -13.35 6.03
CA VAL A 181 -16.18 -14.77 6.08
C VAL A 181 -16.96 -15.57 5.05
N ASP A 182 -18.29 -15.57 5.15
CA ASP A 182 -19.19 -16.36 4.30
C ASP A 182 -19.64 -15.57 3.07
N TYR A 183 -19.86 -14.26 3.24
CA TYR A 183 -20.36 -13.39 2.19
C TYR A 183 -19.81 -11.97 2.28
N GLU A 184 -19.90 -11.27 1.15
CA GLU A 184 -19.74 -9.83 1.07
C GLU A 184 -20.92 -9.23 0.32
N LYS A 185 -21.38 -8.07 0.78
CA LYS A 185 -22.31 -7.24 0.04
C LYS A 185 -21.63 -5.96 -0.40
N ILE A 186 -21.86 -5.56 -1.64
CA ILE A 186 -21.25 -4.37 -2.23
C ILE A 186 -22.34 -3.57 -2.92
N GLU A 187 -22.45 -2.31 -2.55
CA GLU A 187 -23.25 -1.35 -3.31
C GLU A 187 -22.45 -0.81 -4.49
N ASN A 188 -23.08 -0.64 -5.66
CA ASN A 188 -22.44 -0.08 -6.85
C ASN A 188 -21.13 -0.77 -7.29
N ALA A 189 -21.02 -2.09 -7.12
CA ALA A 189 -19.87 -2.85 -7.57
C ALA A 189 -19.61 -2.62 -9.07
N LYS A 190 -18.35 -2.37 -9.43
CA LYS A 190 -17.93 -2.10 -10.80
C LYS A 190 -17.76 -3.41 -11.56
N LYS A 191 -18.45 -3.57 -12.68
CA LYS A 191 -18.16 -4.62 -13.66
C LYS A 191 -16.85 -4.30 -14.39
N LEU A 192 -15.87 -5.19 -14.34
CA LEU A 192 -14.66 -5.06 -15.12
C LEU A 192 -14.93 -5.33 -16.60
N SER A 193 -14.38 -4.47 -17.46
CA SER A 193 -14.37 -4.66 -18.90
C SER A 193 -13.41 -5.77 -19.32
N SER A 194 -13.59 -6.32 -20.51
CA SER A 194 -12.69 -7.34 -21.08
C SER A 194 -11.26 -6.84 -21.33
N SER A 195 -11.01 -5.53 -21.24
CA SER A 195 -9.67 -4.94 -21.28
C SER A 195 -9.00 -4.82 -19.92
N GLU A 196 -9.71 -5.05 -18.82
CA GLU A 196 -9.19 -4.91 -17.45
C GLU A 196 -8.72 -6.25 -16.85
N TYR A 197 -9.12 -7.36 -17.44
CA TYR A 197 -8.70 -8.70 -17.05
C TYR A 197 -8.59 -9.63 -18.25
N SER A 198 -7.94 -10.77 -18.04
CA SER A 198 -7.94 -11.92 -18.95
C SER A 198 -8.30 -13.17 -18.18
N PHE A 199 -8.72 -14.23 -18.88
CA PHE A 199 -9.04 -15.50 -18.24
C PHE A 199 -8.68 -16.67 -19.16
N ASP A 200 -8.42 -17.83 -18.56
CA ASP A 200 -8.27 -19.09 -19.30
C ASP A 200 -9.58 -19.86 -19.29
N SER A 201 -10.13 -20.10 -20.49
CA SER A 201 -11.46 -20.70 -20.65
C SER A 201 -11.52 -22.20 -20.35
N ARG A 202 -10.37 -22.88 -20.18
CA ARG A 202 -10.28 -24.33 -19.96
C ARG A 202 -9.75 -24.66 -18.56
N LEU A 203 -8.82 -23.85 -18.05
CA LEU A 203 -8.21 -23.97 -16.72
C LEU A 203 -9.00 -23.24 -15.65
N GLY A 204 -9.84 -22.25 -16.02
CA GLY A 204 -10.78 -21.60 -15.11
C GLY A 204 -10.13 -20.71 -14.05
N PHE A 205 -9.26 -19.81 -14.50
CA PHE A 205 -8.71 -18.74 -13.67
C PHE A 205 -8.79 -17.40 -14.39
N ILE A 206 -8.77 -16.31 -13.62
CA ILE A 206 -8.69 -14.93 -14.08
C ILE A 206 -7.34 -14.32 -13.73
N SER A 207 -6.93 -13.33 -14.51
CA SER A 207 -5.71 -12.55 -14.31
C SER A 207 -6.06 -11.08 -14.52
N LEU A 208 -6.08 -10.32 -13.44
CA LEU A 208 -6.33 -8.89 -13.44
C LEU A 208 -5.12 -8.12 -13.99
N ASN A 209 -5.37 -6.97 -14.63
CA ASN A 209 -4.28 -6.12 -15.12
C ASN A 209 -3.64 -5.29 -14.01
N GLN A 210 -4.40 -5.01 -12.94
CA GLN A 210 -3.94 -4.32 -11.73
C GLN A 210 -4.19 -5.22 -10.53
N ALA A 211 -3.29 -5.15 -9.54
CA ALA A 211 -3.51 -5.84 -8.26
C ALA A 211 -4.64 -5.15 -7.51
N LEU A 212 -5.47 -5.95 -6.85
CA LEU A 212 -6.47 -5.41 -5.93
C LEU A 212 -5.80 -4.94 -4.64
N ASN A 213 -6.37 -3.89 -4.05
CA ASN A 213 -6.00 -3.47 -2.70
C ASN A 213 -6.44 -4.55 -1.67
N SER A 214 -5.80 -4.56 -0.50
CA SER A 214 -6.06 -5.57 0.53
C SER A 214 -7.51 -5.56 1.02
N ASP A 215 -8.18 -4.40 1.00
CA ASP A 215 -9.57 -4.17 1.39
C ASP A 215 -10.60 -4.35 0.26
N GLU A 216 -10.20 -4.59 -0.98
CA GLU A 216 -11.13 -4.72 -2.11
C GLU A 216 -11.74 -6.12 -2.22
N VAL A 217 -13.02 -6.18 -2.59
CA VAL A 217 -13.74 -7.43 -2.83
C VAL A 217 -13.65 -7.81 -4.31
N LEU A 218 -13.54 -9.12 -4.58
CA LEU A 218 -13.57 -9.69 -5.92
C LEU A 218 -14.66 -10.77 -6.00
N ALA A 219 -15.62 -10.57 -6.88
CA ALA A 219 -16.71 -11.51 -7.13
C ALA A 219 -16.86 -11.81 -8.63
N VAL A 220 -17.38 -12.99 -8.94
CA VAL A 220 -17.57 -13.45 -10.32
C VAL A 220 -18.91 -14.15 -10.53
N SER A 221 -19.39 -14.12 -11.75
CA SER A 221 -20.37 -15.07 -12.26
C SER A 221 -19.92 -15.59 -13.62
N PHE A 222 -20.17 -16.86 -13.90
CA PHE A 222 -19.73 -17.46 -15.14
C PHE A 222 -20.64 -18.59 -15.60
N GLN A 223 -20.66 -18.77 -16.92
CA GLN A 223 -21.31 -19.87 -17.61
C GLN A 223 -20.27 -20.65 -18.38
N TYR A 224 -20.40 -21.97 -18.35
CA TYR A 224 -19.50 -22.86 -19.06
C TYR A 224 -20.25 -24.09 -19.58
N THR A 225 -19.59 -24.83 -20.46
CA THR A 225 -20.13 -26.09 -20.97
C THR A 225 -19.17 -27.24 -20.72
N ILE A 226 -19.72 -28.41 -20.45
CA ILE A 226 -19.01 -29.69 -20.45
C ILE A 226 -19.69 -30.56 -21.49
N ASN A 227 -18.96 -30.91 -22.56
CA ASN A 227 -19.51 -31.73 -23.65
C ASN A 227 -20.86 -31.21 -24.21
N GLY A 228 -21.05 -29.88 -24.21
CA GLY A 228 -22.28 -29.21 -24.65
C GLY A 228 -23.39 -29.07 -23.61
N ILE A 229 -23.22 -29.58 -22.39
CA ILE A 229 -24.17 -29.38 -21.28
C ILE A 229 -23.81 -28.07 -20.55
N PRO A 230 -24.74 -27.11 -20.41
CA PRO A 230 -24.47 -25.84 -19.75
C PRO A 230 -24.50 -25.96 -18.22
N TYR A 231 -23.63 -25.20 -17.58
CA TYR A 231 -23.52 -25.00 -16.14
C TYR A 231 -23.34 -23.51 -15.85
N GLN A 232 -23.82 -23.06 -14.69
CA GLN A 232 -23.76 -21.66 -14.29
C GLN A 232 -23.47 -21.53 -12.80
N VAL A 233 -22.60 -20.59 -12.45
CA VAL A 233 -22.31 -20.16 -11.07
C VAL A 233 -22.52 -18.66 -10.97
N GLY A 234 -23.31 -18.24 -9.98
CA GLY A 234 -23.79 -16.87 -9.84
C GLY A 234 -24.79 -16.48 -10.92
N GLU A 235 -25.08 -15.19 -10.98
CA GLU A 235 -26.01 -14.58 -11.94
C GLU A 235 -25.30 -13.57 -12.82
N LEU A 236 -25.65 -13.55 -14.11
CA LEU A 236 -25.15 -12.53 -15.02
C LEU A 236 -25.98 -11.25 -14.86
N SER A 237 -25.38 -10.11 -15.22
CA SER A 237 -26.07 -8.81 -15.23
C SER A 237 -27.38 -8.77 -16.04
N THR A 238 -27.54 -9.69 -17.00
CA THR A 238 -28.75 -9.83 -17.82
C THR A 238 -29.87 -10.64 -17.18
N ASP A 239 -29.57 -11.40 -16.12
CA ASP A 239 -30.51 -12.34 -15.50
C ASP A 239 -31.47 -11.62 -14.53
N VAL A 240 -31.02 -10.52 -13.92
CA VAL A 240 -31.73 -9.77 -12.88
C VAL A 240 -31.72 -8.29 -13.21
N ALA A 241 -32.85 -7.59 -13.05
CA ALA A 241 -32.94 -6.14 -13.28
C ALA A 241 -32.41 -5.34 -12.08
N SER A 242 -31.75 -4.21 -12.33
CA SER A 242 -31.38 -3.23 -11.29
C SER A 242 -32.64 -2.61 -10.68
N PRO A 243 -32.73 -2.32 -9.36
CA PRO A 243 -31.65 -2.28 -8.36
C PRO A 243 -31.40 -3.57 -7.58
N ASP A 244 -32.08 -4.66 -7.90
CA ASP A 244 -31.91 -5.94 -7.21
C ASP A 244 -30.46 -6.42 -7.28
N ALA A 245 -29.95 -6.87 -6.12
CA ALA A 245 -28.61 -7.39 -5.96
C ALA A 245 -28.41 -8.70 -6.74
N LEU A 246 -27.28 -8.80 -7.43
CA LEU A 246 -26.83 -10.02 -8.09
C LEU A 246 -26.23 -10.97 -7.06
N ILE A 247 -26.59 -12.25 -7.13
CA ILE A 247 -25.99 -13.29 -6.29
C ILE A 247 -24.78 -13.87 -7.04
N LEU A 248 -23.58 -13.70 -6.48
CA LEU A 248 -22.30 -14.00 -7.13
C LEU A 248 -21.41 -14.95 -6.30
N LYS A 249 -20.37 -15.49 -6.94
CA LYS A 249 -19.32 -16.25 -6.28
C LYS A 249 -18.22 -15.31 -5.79
N LEU A 250 -17.89 -15.37 -4.51
CA LEU A 250 -16.82 -14.59 -3.89
C LEU A 250 -15.47 -15.28 -4.11
N LEU A 251 -14.46 -14.53 -4.58
CA LEU A 251 -13.08 -14.99 -4.76
C LEU A 251 -12.11 -14.34 -3.76
N LYS A 252 -12.37 -13.08 -3.37
CA LYS A 252 -11.64 -12.35 -2.33
C LYS A 252 -12.61 -11.45 -1.56
N SER A 253 -12.53 -11.48 -0.24
CA SER A 253 -13.29 -10.65 0.70
C SER A 253 -12.51 -9.38 1.10
N THR A 254 -13.16 -8.45 1.81
CA THR A 254 -12.48 -7.27 2.41
C THR A 254 -11.42 -7.68 3.44
N THR A 255 -11.60 -8.86 4.04
CA THR A 255 -10.68 -9.46 5.00
C THR A 255 -10.21 -10.80 4.46
N VAL A 256 -8.90 -10.99 4.41
CA VAL A 256 -8.31 -12.23 3.90
C VAL A 256 -7.92 -13.10 5.07
N ASP A 257 -8.59 -14.23 5.28
CA ASP A 257 -8.19 -15.24 6.26
C ASP A 257 -7.55 -16.44 5.54
N ILE A 258 -6.32 -16.77 5.92
CA ILE A 258 -5.55 -17.89 5.34
C ILE A 258 -6.20 -19.26 5.58
N ASN A 259 -7.04 -19.38 6.61
CA ASN A 259 -7.72 -20.62 6.96
C ASN A 259 -8.99 -20.86 6.13
N LEU A 260 -9.46 -19.84 5.40
CA LEU A 260 -10.66 -19.95 4.59
C LEU A 260 -10.36 -20.53 3.20
N PRO A 261 -11.26 -21.33 2.61
CA PRO A 261 -11.07 -21.89 1.27
C PRO A 261 -10.80 -20.84 0.18
N MET A 262 -11.31 -19.61 0.31
CA MET A 262 -10.99 -18.50 -0.61
C MET A 262 -9.49 -18.26 -0.75
N TRP A 263 -8.68 -18.46 0.31
CA TRP A 263 -7.22 -18.26 0.25
C TRP A 263 -6.54 -19.16 -0.79
N ARG A 264 -7.09 -20.36 -1.02
CA ARG A 264 -6.60 -21.29 -2.05
C ARG A 264 -6.90 -20.81 -3.46
N LEU A 265 -7.93 -20.01 -3.65
CA LEU A 265 -8.30 -19.49 -4.96
C LEU A 265 -7.27 -18.48 -5.48
N LEU A 266 -6.52 -17.81 -4.61
CA LEU A 266 -5.38 -16.97 -5.01
C LEU A 266 -4.24 -17.84 -5.55
N MET A 267 -3.90 -17.65 -6.83
CA MET A 267 -2.80 -18.34 -7.49
C MET A 267 -1.45 -17.78 -7.02
N LYS A 268 -0.59 -18.66 -6.53
CA LYS A 268 0.77 -18.34 -6.01
C LYS A 268 1.88 -18.98 -6.86
N ASN A 269 1.57 -19.19 -8.13
CA ASN A 269 2.39 -19.89 -9.12
C ASN A 269 2.60 -19.05 -10.40
N VAL A 270 2.38 -17.73 -10.31
CA VAL A 270 2.52 -16.78 -11.43
C VAL A 270 3.59 -15.74 -11.09
N TYR A 271 4.59 -15.59 -11.95
CA TYR A 271 5.77 -14.73 -11.73
C TYR A 271 5.92 -13.72 -12.86
N ALA A 272 6.12 -12.45 -12.50
CA ALA A 272 6.33 -11.38 -13.46
C ALA A 272 7.82 -11.17 -13.74
N LEU A 273 8.22 -11.29 -15.00
CA LEU A 273 9.59 -11.02 -15.46
C LEU A 273 9.92 -9.52 -15.54
N GLY A 274 8.95 -8.64 -15.32
CA GLY A 274 9.09 -7.19 -15.57
C GLY A 274 9.22 -6.84 -17.06
N ALA A 275 8.85 -7.76 -17.95
CA ALA A 275 9.12 -7.70 -19.37
C ALA A 275 7.84 -7.52 -20.21
N TYR A 276 7.97 -6.89 -21.38
CA TYR A 276 6.91 -6.88 -22.39
C TYR A 276 7.40 -7.55 -23.67
N GLN A 277 6.46 -8.21 -24.35
CA GLN A 277 6.68 -8.86 -25.63
C GLN A 277 7.92 -9.78 -25.63
N VAL A 278 7.95 -10.71 -24.68
CA VAL A 278 9.02 -11.68 -24.49
C VAL A 278 9.09 -12.59 -25.71
N ASN A 279 10.28 -12.65 -26.32
CA ASN A 279 10.57 -13.53 -27.43
C ASN A 279 10.97 -14.93 -26.91
N LYS A 280 10.60 -15.98 -27.66
CA LYS A 280 11.06 -17.35 -27.44
C LYS A 280 12.56 -17.52 -27.74
N GLU A 281 13.08 -16.78 -28.74
CA GLU A 281 14.50 -16.86 -29.07
C GLU A 281 15.38 -16.39 -27.91
N ASP A 282 16.37 -17.23 -27.54
CA ASP A 282 17.28 -17.03 -26.41
C ASP A 282 16.59 -16.82 -25.05
N PHE A 283 15.33 -17.23 -24.93
CA PHE A 283 14.67 -17.33 -23.63
C PHE A 283 15.23 -18.54 -22.88
N ASP A 284 15.73 -18.29 -21.68
CA ASP A 284 16.15 -19.31 -20.74
C ASP A 284 15.51 -19.02 -19.39
N LEU A 285 15.01 -20.06 -18.74
CA LEU A 285 14.49 -20.01 -17.38
C LEU A 285 14.86 -21.31 -16.70
N GLN A 286 15.55 -21.21 -15.58
CA GLN A 286 15.87 -22.28 -14.67
C GLN A 286 15.23 -22.00 -13.31
N ILE A 287 14.86 -23.07 -12.62
CA ILE A 287 14.54 -23.02 -11.20
C ILE A 287 15.74 -23.59 -10.45
N LEU A 288 16.23 -22.84 -9.49
CA LEU A 288 17.39 -23.18 -8.68
C LEU A 288 16.97 -23.28 -7.21
N TYR A 289 17.67 -24.11 -6.44
CA TYR A 289 17.56 -24.24 -4.99
C TYR A 289 18.84 -23.72 -4.34
N GLN A 290 18.71 -22.74 -3.46
CA GLN A 290 19.80 -22.17 -2.67
C GLN A 290 20.24 -23.16 -1.59
N ASP A 291 21.32 -23.87 -1.87
CA ASP A 291 21.88 -24.88 -0.96
C ASP A 291 22.88 -24.24 0.02
N ASP A 292 22.65 -24.45 1.32
CA ASP A 292 23.47 -23.85 2.40
C ASP A 292 24.88 -24.45 2.46
N ASP A 293 25.02 -25.74 2.15
CA ASP A 293 26.29 -26.48 2.25
C ASP A 293 27.29 -26.07 1.17
N SER A 294 26.81 -25.92 -0.08
CA SER A 294 27.63 -25.46 -1.20
C SER A 294 27.75 -23.94 -1.28
N GLY A 295 26.81 -23.20 -0.68
CA GLY A 295 26.72 -21.74 -0.76
C GLY A 295 26.37 -21.22 -2.17
N THR A 296 25.92 -22.10 -3.07
CA THR A 296 25.60 -21.77 -4.46
C THR A 296 24.25 -22.35 -4.87
N PRO A 297 23.41 -21.62 -5.62
CA PRO A 297 22.17 -22.17 -6.16
C PRO A 297 22.41 -23.38 -7.07
N LEU A 298 21.73 -24.50 -6.78
CA LEU A 298 21.80 -25.75 -7.54
C LEU A 298 20.55 -25.91 -8.41
N PRO A 299 20.64 -26.42 -9.66
CA PRO A 299 19.48 -26.61 -10.52
C PRO A 299 18.75 -27.94 -10.26
N PHE A 300 19.00 -28.62 -9.13
CA PHE A 300 18.41 -29.90 -8.73
C PHE A 300 18.35 -29.99 -7.20
N ILE A 301 17.54 -30.91 -6.66
CA ILE A 301 17.54 -31.22 -5.22
C ILE A 301 18.72 -32.17 -4.93
N PRO A 302 19.63 -31.86 -3.98
CA PRO A 302 20.85 -32.63 -3.72
C PRO A 302 20.61 -33.94 -2.94
N GLU A 303 19.47 -34.60 -3.17
CA GLU A 303 19.08 -35.86 -2.52
C GLU A 303 19.17 -37.05 -3.49
N GLU A 304 19.59 -38.20 -2.97
CA GLU A 304 19.70 -39.43 -3.77
C GLU A 304 18.31 -39.84 -4.29
N GLY A 305 18.15 -39.86 -5.62
CA GLY A 305 16.87 -40.12 -6.29
C GLY A 305 16.29 -38.90 -7.02
N LEU A 306 16.64 -37.67 -6.59
CA LEU A 306 16.24 -36.42 -7.25
C LEU A 306 17.42 -35.64 -7.85
N SER A 307 18.65 -35.92 -7.41
CA SER A 307 19.86 -35.22 -7.88
C SER A 307 20.23 -35.45 -9.36
N GLY A 308 19.53 -36.36 -10.04
CA GLY A 308 19.76 -36.71 -11.45
C GLY A 308 18.92 -35.92 -12.45
N GLU A 309 17.95 -35.14 -11.98
CA GLU A 309 17.00 -34.39 -12.81
C GLU A 309 17.06 -32.91 -12.47
N LEU A 310 16.88 -32.05 -13.48
CA LEU A 310 16.80 -30.60 -13.25
C LEU A 310 15.47 -30.26 -12.57
N LEU A 311 15.45 -29.23 -11.74
CA LEU A 311 14.23 -28.77 -11.05
C LEU A 311 13.12 -28.38 -12.03
N ILE A 312 13.45 -27.81 -13.19
CA ILE A 312 12.47 -27.56 -14.24
C ILE A 312 11.82 -28.86 -14.78
N GLN A 313 12.54 -29.99 -14.77
CA GLN A 313 11.98 -31.29 -15.14
C GLN A 313 11.13 -31.83 -13.99
N THR A 314 11.67 -31.80 -12.77
CA THR A 314 10.96 -32.24 -11.56
C THR A 314 9.64 -31.50 -11.36
N LEU A 315 9.59 -30.21 -11.70
CA LEU A 315 8.44 -29.31 -11.54
C LEU A 315 7.55 -29.19 -12.79
N ASN A 316 7.64 -30.15 -13.73
CA ASN A 316 6.76 -30.25 -14.91
C ASN A 316 6.89 -29.07 -15.90
N LEU A 317 8.04 -28.40 -15.95
CA LEU A 317 8.32 -27.26 -16.83
C LEU A 317 9.18 -27.61 -18.04
N ASP A 318 9.77 -28.80 -18.09
CA ASP A 318 10.55 -29.32 -19.22
C ASP A 318 10.16 -30.77 -19.48
N ASN A 319 9.13 -30.96 -20.31
CA ASN A 319 8.65 -32.25 -20.77
C ASN A 319 8.74 -32.40 -22.30
N LEU A 320 9.02 -31.32 -23.02
CA LEU A 320 8.96 -31.27 -24.47
C LEU A 320 10.32 -30.89 -25.07
N ASN A 321 10.53 -31.34 -26.31
CA ASN A 321 11.68 -30.91 -27.08
C ASN A 321 11.39 -29.57 -27.82
N GLN A 322 12.36 -29.07 -28.59
CA GLN A 322 12.23 -27.80 -29.32
C GLN A 322 11.05 -27.75 -30.30
N ASN A 323 10.59 -28.91 -30.79
CA ASN A 323 9.44 -29.04 -31.70
C ASN A 323 8.11 -29.24 -30.96
N LEU A 324 8.10 -29.19 -29.62
CA LEU A 324 6.95 -29.47 -28.75
C LEU A 324 6.48 -30.94 -28.80
N ASP A 325 7.35 -31.87 -29.19
CA ASP A 325 7.10 -33.31 -29.04
C ASP A 325 7.58 -33.80 -27.66
N PRO A 326 6.98 -34.87 -27.09
CA PRO A 326 7.40 -35.43 -25.81
C PRO A 326 8.90 -35.77 -25.75
N GLY A 327 9.57 -35.32 -24.69
CA GLY A 327 10.97 -35.58 -24.37
C GLY A 327 11.69 -34.34 -23.86
N ALA A 328 12.01 -34.33 -22.56
CA ALA A 328 12.73 -33.26 -21.88
C ALA A 328 14.11 -32.99 -22.53
N ASN A 329 14.51 -31.72 -22.60
CA ASN A 329 15.78 -31.31 -23.25
C ASN A 329 16.66 -30.39 -22.39
N GLY A 330 16.27 -30.13 -21.15
CA GLY A 330 16.94 -29.26 -20.19
C GLY A 330 16.61 -27.78 -20.35
N VAL A 331 15.58 -27.43 -21.12
CA VAL A 331 15.15 -26.06 -21.39
C VAL A 331 13.67 -25.94 -21.05
N PHE A 332 13.28 -24.82 -20.43
CA PHE A 332 11.89 -24.50 -20.14
C PHE A 332 10.98 -24.62 -21.38
N ASP A 333 9.85 -25.29 -21.22
CA ASP A 333 8.80 -25.44 -22.24
C ASP A 333 8.09 -24.11 -22.49
N PHE A 334 8.60 -23.31 -23.43
CA PHE A 334 8.00 -22.04 -23.84
C PHE A 334 6.72 -22.27 -24.67
N ILE A 335 5.57 -22.27 -24.02
CA ILE A 335 4.24 -22.45 -24.62
C ILE A 335 3.42 -21.16 -24.42
N PRO A 336 3.28 -20.33 -25.46
CA PRO A 336 2.57 -19.06 -25.37
C PRO A 336 1.13 -19.24 -24.89
N ASN A 337 0.74 -18.42 -23.91
CA ASN A 337 -0.55 -18.44 -23.21
C ASN A 337 -0.83 -19.68 -22.36
N LEU A 338 0.16 -20.53 -22.09
CA LEU A 338 0.04 -21.65 -21.17
C LEU A 338 1.07 -21.58 -20.05
N THR A 339 2.36 -21.68 -20.39
CA THR A 339 3.49 -21.57 -19.44
C THR A 339 4.07 -20.15 -19.41
N ILE A 340 3.83 -19.35 -20.45
CA ILE A 340 4.23 -17.95 -20.49
C ILE A 340 3.24 -17.07 -21.25
N LYS A 341 2.88 -15.91 -20.70
CA LYS A 341 2.17 -14.84 -21.39
C LYS A 341 3.18 -13.85 -21.95
N THR A 342 3.49 -14.00 -23.24
CA THR A 342 4.55 -13.22 -23.90
C THR A 342 4.29 -11.72 -23.94
N SER A 343 3.03 -11.29 -24.01
CA SER A 343 2.66 -9.88 -24.12
C SER A 343 3.16 -9.02 -22.96
N ASN A 344 3.19 -9.57 -21.75
CA ASN A 344 3.53 -8.89 -20.50
C ASN A 344 4.47 -9.71 -19.60
N GLY A 345 5.17 -10.69 -20.17
CA GLY A 345 6.27 -11.40 -19.51
C GLY A 345 5.88 -12.12 -18.22
N ARG A 346 4.72 -12.79 -18.19
CA ARG A 346 4.30 -13.59 -17.03
C ARG A 346 4.56 -15.06 -17.23
N VAL A 347 5.22 -15.69 -16.29
CA VAL A 347 5.45 -17.14 -16.27
C VAL A 347 4.42 -17.81 -15.38
N TYR A 348 3.80 -18.88 -15.87
CA TYR A 348 2.81 -19.67 -15.16
C TYR A 348 3.40 -21.06 -14.92
N LEU A 349 3.56 -21.45 -13.65
CA LEU A 349 4.03 -22.79 -13.32
C LEU A 349 2.86 -23.77 -13.39
N PRO A 350 3.01 -24.95 -14.03
CA PRO A 350 1.91 -25.86 -14.38
C PRO A 350 1.51 -26.78 -13.22
N SER A 351 1.60 -26.26 -12.00
CA SER A 351 1.09 -26.85 -10.77
C SER A 351 0.58 -25.74 -9.86
N ARG A 352 -0.44 -26.03 -9.04
CA ARG A 352 -1.02 -25.12 -8.05
C ARG A 352 -0.02 -24.71 -6.98
N GLU A 353 0.81 -25.65 -6.54
CA GLU A 353 1.76 -25.49 -5.42
C GLU A 353 3.11 -26.15 -5.78
N PRO A 354 3.83 -25.61 -6.77
CA PRO A 354 5.04 -26.21 -7.32
C PRO A 354 6.12 -26.46 -6.27
N PHE A 355 6.33 -25.51 -5.36
CA PHE A 355 7.32 -25.62 -4.28
C PHE A 355 6.78 -26.27 -3.00
N GLY A 356 5.49 -26.63 -3.00
CA GLY A 356 4.71 -27.17 -1.89
C GLY A 356 4.39 -28.66 -2.10
N ASP A 357 3.09 -28.98 -2.04
CA ASP A 357 2.52 -30.31 -2.28
C ASP A 357 3.03 -31.01 -3.55
N TYR A 358 3.30 -30.28 -4.63
CA TYR A 358 3.77 -30.88 -5.87
C TYR A 358 5.17 -31.46 -5.74
N LEU A 359 6.10 -30.67 -5.20
CA LEU A 359 7.46 -31.13 -4.92
C LEU A 359 7.44 -32.29 -3.90
N ARG A 360 6.61 -32.19 -2.87
CA ARG A 360 6.41 -33.28 -1.89
C ARG A 360 5.98 -34.58 -2.56
N THR A 361 5.13 -34.52 -3.58
CA THR A 361 4.74 -35.70 -4.37
C THR A 361 5.95 -36.30 -5.10
N LYS A 362 6.88 -35.48 -5.61
CA LYS A 362 8.12 -35.94 -6.26
C LYS A 362 9.07 -36.64 -5.31
N PHE A 363 9.20 -36.18 -4.06
CA PHE A 363 9.94 -36.89 -3.01
C PHE A 363 9.34 -38.29 -2.76
N ASN A 364 8.02 -38.38 -2.65
CA ASN A 364 7.32 -39.65 -2.44
C ASN A 364 7.48 -40.60 -3.64
N GLU A 365 7.41 -40.10 -4.87
CA GLU A 365 7.67 -40.86 -6.10
C GLU A 365 9.11 -41.39 -6.18
N ALA A 366 10.08 -40.64 -5.65
CA ALA A 366 11.48 -41.05 -5.51
C ALA A 366 11.73 -42.04 -4.35
N GLY A 367 10.71 -42.35 -3.55
CA GLY A 367 10.82 -43.25 -2.40
C GLY A 367 11.43 -42.61 -1.14
N LEU A 368 11.47 -41.27 -1.08
CA LEU A 368 11.93 -40.49 0.07
C LEU A 368 10.75 -40.24 1.03
N ASN A 369 11.02 -40.11 2.33
CA ASN A 369 9.98 -39.86 3.33
C ASN A 369 9.59 -38.38 3.42
N ASN A 370 8.41 -38.10 3.98
CA ASN A 370 7.92 -36.73 4.16
C ASN A 370 8.81 -35.90 5.09
N ASP A 371 9.43 -36.49 6.12
CA ASP A 371 10.33 -35.74 7.03
C ASP A 371 11.55 -35.13 6.31
N LEU A 372 12.00 -35.77 5.23
CA LEU A 372 13.05 -35.22 4.37
C LEU A 372 12.47 -34.16 3.43
N ALA A 373 11.31 -34.41 2.84
CA ALA A 373 10.63 -33.44 1.98
C ALA A 373 10.36 -32.11 2.72
N ASP A 374 9.97 -32.17 4.00
CA ASP A 374 9.70 -31.00 4.86
C ASP A 374 10.91 -30.06 5.03
N GLN A 375 12.13 -30.51 4.73
CA GLN A 375 13.34 -29.67 4.77
C GLN A 375 13.53 -28.84 3.49
N TYR A 376 12.81 -29.18 2.42
CA TYR A 376 12.92 -28.54 1.11
C TYR A 376 11.64 -27.83 0.69
N VAL A 377 10.49 -28.40 1.03
CA VAL A 377 9.18 -27.93 0.58
C VAL A 377 8.84 -26.61 1.27
N PHE A 378 8.48 -25.59 0.49
CA PHE A 378 8.17 -24.25 0.97
C PHE A 378 6.66 -24.07 1.18
N ASP A 379 6.07 -24.85 2.10
CA ASP A 379 4.62 -24.82 2.37
C ASP A 379 4.13 -23.44 2.85
N ALA A 380 4.99 -22.71 3.59
CA ALA A 380 4.71 -21.35 4.06
C ALA A 380 4.31 -20.40 2.93
N LEU A 381 4.82 -20.62 1.70
CA LEU A 381 4.41 -19.85 0.53
C LEU A 381 2.91 -19.95 0.23
N TYR A 382 2.28 -21.07 0.59
CA TYR A 382 0.90 -21.40 0.22
C TYR A 382 -0.08 -21.32 1.39
N ASP A 383 0.36 -21.65 2.60
CA ASP A 383 -0.48 -21.65 3.80
C ASP A 383 -0.34 -20.39 4.68
N SER A 384 0.67 -19.55 4.42
CA SER A 384 0.95 -18.34 5.21
C SER A 384 0.90 -17.09 4.35
N THR A 385 0.93 -15.92 4.99
CA THR A 385 0.96 -14.63 4.27
C THR A 385 2.28 -14.47 3.51
N LYS A 386 2.31 -13.71 2.41
CA LYS A 386 3.55 -13.48 1.65
C LYS A 386 4.67 -12.94 2.56
N THR A 387 4.34 -11.99 3.44
CA THR A 387 5.27 -11.42 4.40
C THR A 387 5.76 -12.46 5.39
N ALA A 388 4.87 -13.26 5.99
CA ALA A 388 5.28 -14.35 6.89
C ALA A 388 6.15 -15.39 6.19
N ALA A 389 5.79 -15.80 4.96
CA ALA A 389 6.56 -16.75 4.16
C ALA A 389 7.98 -16.25 3.88
N SER A 390 8.14 -14.97 3.55
CA SER A 390 9.46 -14.36 3.30
C SER A 390 10.38 -14.40 4.53
N GLN A 391 9.80 -14.39 5.74
CA GLN A 391 10.54 -14.48 7.00
C GLN A 391 11.00 -15.92 7.32
N VAL A 392 10.45 -16.93 6.65
CA VAL A 392 10.87 -18.33 6.75
C VAL A 392 12.08 -18.57 5.83
N ALA A 393 13.18 -17.87 6.11
CA ALA A 393 14.39 -17.86 5.28
C ALA A 393 15.02 -19.25 5.09
N GLU A 394 14.76 -20.18 6.02
CA GLU A 394 15.22 -21.57 5.96
C GLU A 394 14.59 -22.39 4.81
N LEU A 395 13.39 -22.02 4.35
CA LEU A 395 12.67 -22.66 3.24
C LEU A 395 12.54 -21.77 2.00
N ASN A 396 12.65 -20.44 2.15
CA ASN A 396 12.65 -19.50 1.03
C ASN A 396 13.95 -19.55 0.22
N LYS A 397 14.17 -20.67 -0.48
CA LYS A 397 15.42 -21.02 -1.15
C LYS A 397 15.26 -21.25 -2.65
N PHE A 398 14.04 -21.18 -3.19
CA PHE A 398 13.80 -21.37 -4.62
C PHE A 398 13.93 -20.05 -5.37
N ILE A 399 14.69 -20.08 -6.47
CA ILE A 399 14.99 -18.92 -7.30
C ILE A 399 14.70 -19.25 -8.76
N LEU A 400 13.85 -18.45 -9.40
CA LEU A 400 13.66 -18.44 -10.84
C LEU A 400 14.72 -17.51 -11.44
N ARG A 401 15.68 -18.08 -12.16
CA ARG A 401 16.77 -17.33 -12.78
C ARG A 401 16.81 -17.61 -14.27
N GLY A 402 17.04 -16.59 -15.06
CA GLY A 402 17.11 -16.77 -16.50
C GLY A 402 17.41 -15.48 -17.24
N GLN A 403 17.13 -15.52 -18.55
CA GLN A 403 17.34 -14.40 -19.43
C GLN A 403 16.29 -14.38 -20.54
N TYR A 404 15.96 -13.19 -21.04
CA TYR A 404 15.03 -13.04 -22.16
C TYR A 404 15.44 -11.91 -23.10
N LYS A 405 14.83 -11.92 -24.30
CA LYS A 405 14.88 -10.79 -25.25
C LYS A 405 13.47 -10.21 -25.45
N SER A 406 13.35 -8.88 -25.38
CA SER A 406 12.13 -8.17 -25.78
C SER A 406 12.12 -7.92 -27.29
N SER A 407 10.95 -7.93 -27.92
CA SER A 407 10.84 -7.73 -29.37
C SER A 407 11.12 -6.29 -29.86
N SER A 408 11.27 -5.31 -28.95
CA SER A 408 11.67 -3.93 -29.31
C SER A 408 13.18 -3.84 -29.54
N GLY A 409 13.58 -3.99 -30.80
CA GLY A 409 14.98 -4.07 -31.24
C GLY A 409 15.77 -2.74 -31.30
N ALA A 410 17.09 -2.90 -31.43
CA ALA A 410 18.13 -1.92 -31.80
C ALA A 410 18.37 -0.69 -30.91
N ASP A 411 17.48 -0.36 -29.97
CA ASP A 411 17.65 0.77 -29.04
C ASP A 411 18.31 0.32 -27.73
N ILE A 412 19.51 0.83 -27.47
CA ILE A 412 20.30 0.63 -26.25
C ILE A 412 20.05 1.84 -25.33
N PRO A 413 19.32 1.70 -24.21
CA PRO A 413 19.14 2.77 -23.26
C PRO A 413 20.47 3.07 -22.55
N LEU A 414 20.83 4.35 -22.48
CA LEU A 414 22.05 4.84 -21.83
C LEU A 414 21.88 5.12 -20.33
N ASN A 415 20.65 4.97 -19.81
CA ASN A 415 20.26 5.26 -18.42
C ASN A 415 20.68 6.67 -17.94
N ALA A 416 20.82 7.62 -18.86
CA ALA A 416 21.21 8.99 -18.61
C ALA A 416 20.44 9.92 -19.55
N MET A 417 19.74 10.92 -19.03
CA MET A 417 19.04 11.90 -19.87
C MET A 417 19.88 13.15 -20.09
N SER A 418 19.69 13.83 -21.23
CA SER A 418 20.40 15.08 -21.59
C SER A 418 21.94 14.94 -21.59
N ILE A 419 22.42 13.92 -22.27
CA ILE A 419 23.84 13.58 -22.39
C ILE A 419 24.53 14.61 -23.31
N PRO A 420 25.74 15.10 -23.00
CA PRO A 420 26.48 16.01 -23.88
C PRO A 420 26.70 15.41 -25.27
N GLN A 421 26.42 16.18 -26.32
CA GLN A 421 26.61 15.72 -27.71
C GLN A 421 28.07 15.32 -27.97
N GLY A 422 28.28 14.13 -28.53
CA GLY A 422 29.61 13.56 -28.83
C GLY A 422 30.32 12.90 -27.64
N SER A 423 29.67 12.79 -26.47
CA SER A 423 30.24 12.09 -25.29
C SER A 423 30.02 10.57 -25.32
N VAL A 424 29.28 10.05 -26.31
CA VAL A 424 29.00 8.63 -26.49
C VAL A 424 29.94 8.05 -27.54
N THR A 425 30.62 6.97 -27.19
CA THR A 425 31.47 6.20 -28.10
C THR A 425 31.02 4.76 -28.12
N VAL A 426 30.72 4.24 -29.31
CA VAL A 426 30.30 2.84 -29.51
C VAL A 426 31.42 2.08 -30.19
N SER A 427 31.69 0.85 -29.75
CA SER A 427 32.64 -0.05 -30.39
C SER A 427 32.09 -1.47 -30.49
N MET A 428 32.52 -2.24 -31.47
CA MET A 428 32.16 -3.65 -31.67
C MET A 428 33.44 -4.49 -31.70
N GLY A 429 33.57 -5.46 -30.79
CA GLY A 429 34.77 -6.30 -30.69
C GLY A 429 36.08 -5.49 -30.55
N GLY A 430 36.01 -4.32 -29.91
CA GLY A 430 37.13 -3.38 -29.75
C GLY A 430 37.38 -2.43 -30.93
N THR A 431 36.62 -2.52 -32.03
CA THR A 431 36.70 -1.58 -33.15
C THR A 431 35.67 -0.46 -32.99
N PRO A 432 36.06 0.83 -32.95
CA PRO A 432 35.12 1.93 -32.81
C PRO A 432 34.19 2.04 -34.03
N LEU A 433 32.92 2.31 -33.78
CA LEU A 433 31.89 2.55 -34.79
C LEU A 433 31.74 4.06 -35.04
N GLU A 434 31.22 4.44 -36.21
CA GLU A 434 31.01 5.83 -36.60
C GLU A 434 29.55 6.24 -36.37
N GLU A 435 29.34 7.33 -35.64
CA GLU A 435 28.02 7.91 -35.40
C GLU A 435 27.41 8.47 -36.69
N ASN A 436 26.11 8.25 -36.90
CA ASN A 436 25.32 8.50 -38.10
C ASN A 436 25.66 7.62 -39.33
N VAL A 437 26.57 6.66 -39.18
CA VAL A 437 26.85 5.64 -40.20
C VAL A 437 26.46 4.27 -39.67
N HIS A 438 27.00 3.87 -38.52
CA HIS A 438 26.77 2.57 -37.90
C HIS A 438 25.72 2.62 -36.79
N TYR A 439 25.61 3.75 -36.07
CA TYR A 439 24.62 3.98 -35.01
C TYR A 439 24.20 5.45 -34.97
N THR A 440 23.07 5.78 -34.36
CA THR A 440 22.66 7.14 -34.01
C THR A 440 22.49 7.27 -32.50
N VAL A 441 22.63 8.48 -31.97
CA VAL A 441 22.45 8.76 -30.54
C VAL A 441 21.34 9.80 -30.36
N ASP A 442 20.33 9.48 -29.57
CA ASP A 442 19.42 10.46 -29.01
C ASP A 442 19.98 10.95 -27.67
N TYR A 443 20.63 12.10 -27.71
CA TYR A 443 21.26 12.71 -26.54
C TYR A 443 20.25 13.24 -25.51
N ASN A 444 19.01 13.53 -25.91
CA ASN A 444 17.99 14.02 -24.98
C ASN A 444 17.39 12.85 -24.18
N LEU A 445 16.98 11.80 -24.90
CA LEU A 445 16.37 10.60 -24.31
C LEU A 445 17.40 9.62 -23.75
N GLY A 446 18.68 9.80 -24.07
CA GLY A 446 19.74 8.90 -23.62
C GLY A 446 19.63 7.53 -24.27
N ARG A 447 19.62 7.46 -25.60
CA ARG A 447 19.50 6.19 -26.32
C ARG A 447 20.50 6.11 -27.47
N VAL A 448 21.09 4.93 -27.67
CA VAL A 448 21.87 4.61 -28.86
C VAL A 448 21.09 3.64 -29.71
N LYS A 449 20.89 3.97 -30.98
CA LYS A 449 20.25 3.09 -31.95
C LYS A 449 21.28 2.57 -32.94
N ILE A 450 21.49 1.27 -33.01
CA ILE A 450 22.34 0.69 -34.06
C ILE A 450 21.54 0.67 -35.36
N ILE A 451 22.05 1.33 -36.41
CA ILE A 451 21.38 1.47 -37.71
C ILE A 451 21.98 0.58 -38.80
N ASP A 452 23.17 0.02 -38.57
CA ASP A 452 23.79 -0.94 -39.48
C ASP A 452 23.33 -2.38 -39.16
N GLU A 453 22.51 -2.94 -40.06
CA GLU A 453 21.98 -4.31 -39.95
C GLU A 453 23.08 -5.38 -40.01
N GLY A 454 24.23 -5.09 -40.64
CA GLY A 454 25.39 -5.99 -40.67
C GLY A 454 26.05 -6.14 -39.31
N ILE A 455 26.01 -5.10 -38.47
CA ILE A 455 26.51 -5.11 -37.10
C ILE A 455 25.56 -5.89 -36.19
N LEU A 456 24.25 -5.65 -36.31
CA LEU A 456 23.21 -6.35 -35.54
C LEU A 456 23.19 -7.86 -35.81
N SER A 457 23.38 -8.27 -37.08
CA SER A 457 23.39 -9.68 -37.49
C SER A 457 24.71 -10.41 -37.22
N SER A 458 25.78 -9.69 -36.84
CA SER A 458 27.12 -10.27 -36.62
C SER A 458 27.25 -11.06 -35.32
N GLY A 459 26.36 -10.84 -34.36
CA GLY A 459 26.40 -11.45 -33.02
C GLY A 459 27.57 -10.98 -32.14
N GLN A 460 28.41 -10.05 -32.61
CA GLN A 460 29.55 -9.54 -31.83
C GLN A 460 29.11 -8.55 -30.74
N GLN A 461 29.82 -8.58 -29.62
CA GLN A 461 29.61 -7.68 -28.49
C GLN A 461 29.83 -6.21 -28.89
N ILE A 462 28.89 -5.35 -28.49
CA ILE A 462 28.92 -3.91 -28.66
C ILE A 462 29.14 -3.26 -27.29
N ASP A 463 30.20 -2.47 -27.14
CA ASP A 463 30.46 -1.65 -25.95
C ASP A 463 30.12 -0.19 -26.25
N VAL A 464 29.20 0.39 -25.47
CA VAL A 464 28.77 1.79 -25.53
C VAL A 464 29.29 2.50 -24.30
N SER A 465 30.30 3.35 -24.46
CA SER A 465 30.82 4.19 -23.37
C SER A 465 30.25 5.59 -23.46
N LEU A 466 29.87 6.17 -22.33
CA LEU A 466 29.35 7.54 -22.23
C LEU A 466 29.98 8.28 -21.05
N GLU A 467 30.14 9.59 -21.19
CA GLU A 467 30.57 10.47 -20.11
C GLU A 467 29.40 11.39 -19.72
N ASN A 468 28.79 11.14 -18.55
CA ASN A 468 27.66 11.91 -18.06
C ASN A 468 28.10 12.99 -17.06
N ASN A 469 27.47 14.16 -17.12
CA ASN A 469 27.65 15.26 -16.18
C ASN A 469 26.39 15.41 -15.31
N SER A 470 25.83 14.29 -14.83
CA SER A 470 24.65 14.32 -13.97
C SER A 470 25.03 14.97 -12.64
N GLY A 471 24.67 16.26 -12.50
CA GLY A 471 24.96 17.11 -11.34
C GLY A 471 24.21 16.74 -10.05
N TYR A 472 23.89 15.46 -9.85
CA TYR A 472 23.18 14.92 -8.69
C TYR A 472 24.07 14.07 -7.77
N THR A 473 25.40 14.08 -7.96
CA THR A 473 26.30 13.44 -7.00
C THR A 473 26.54 14.37 -5.80
N TRP A 474 26.11 13.95 -4.62
CA TRP A 474 26.27 14.70 -3.36
C TRP A 474 27.72 14.77 -2.86
N MET A 475 28.62 14.02 -3.50
CA MET A 475 30.05 13.93 -3.16
C MET A 475 30.90 14.69 -4.17
N THR A 476 31.72 15.61 -3.67
CA THR A 476 32.70 16.32 -4.52
C THR A 476 33.90 15.42 -4.79
N LYS A 477 34.25 15.21 -6.07
CA LYS A 477 35.39 14.37 -6.49
C LYS A 477 36.62 15.24 -6.79
N ARG A 478 37.67 15.17 -5.96
CA ARG A 478 38.95 15.86 -6.19
C ARG A 478 39.90 14.97 -6.97
N TYR A 479 40.37 15.47 -8.11
CA TYR A 479 41.33 14.80 -8.98
C TYR A 479 42.66 15.58 -9.02
N LEU A 480 43.72 14.95 -8.51
CA LEU A 480 45.09 15.44 -8.51
C LEU A 480 45.93 14.57 -9.43
N GLY A 481 46.65 15.19 -10.37
CA GLY A 481 47.51 14.47 -11.29
C GLY A 481 48.86 15.13 -11.50
N LEU A 482 49.89 14.29 -11.62
CA LEU A 482 51.22 14.68 -12.05
C LEU A 482 51.73 13.65 -13.06
N HIS A 483 52.09 14.12 -14.25
CA HIS A 483 52.63 13.30 -15.32
C HIS A 483 53.90 13.94 -15.87
N ALA A 484 54.96 13.16 -16.01
CA ALA A 484 56.24 13.60 -16.53
C ALA A 484 56.66 12.74 -17.72
N ASP A 485 56.86 13.36 -18.88
CA ASP A 485 57.44 12.72 -20.07
C ASP A 485 58.89 13.18 -20.23
N TYR A 486 59.81 12.24 -20.37
CA TYR A 486 61.20 12.51 -20.71
C TYR A 486 61.56 11.87 -22.05
N LYS A 487 61.84 12.72 -23.03
CA LYS A 487 62.26 12.30 -24.37
C LYS A 487 63.77 12.04 -24.39
N PHE A 488 64.20 10.79 -24.28
CA PHE A 488 65.62 10.44 -24.31
C PHE A 488 66.26 10.76 -25.67
N ASN A 489 65.57 10.42 -26.77
CA ASN A 489 65.90 10.76 -28.15
C ASN A 489 64.62 10.82 -29.00
N ASP A 490 64.73 10.95 -30.33
CA ASP A 490 63.55 11.01 -31.20
C ASP A 490 62.73 9.73 -31.27
N ASP A 491 63.31 8.62 -30.82
CA ASP A 491 62.74 7.28 -30.91
C ASP A 491 62.27 6.73 -29.54
N LEU A 492 62.77 7.24 -28.40
CA LEU A 492 62.49 6.74 -27.05
C LEU A 492 61.94 7.85 -26.13
N ILE A 493 60.74 7.61 -25.60
CA ILE A 493 60.11 8.43 -24.55
C ILE A 493 59.82 7.54 -23.35
N LEU A 494 60.17 8.00 -22.15
CA LEU A 494 59.74 7.40 -20.89
C LEU A 494 58.83 8.39 -20.16
N GLY A 495 57.68 7.91 -19.72
CA GLY A 495 56.72 8.65 -18.91
C GLY A 495 56.61 8.07 -17.50
N ALA A 496 56.26 8.93 -16.55
CA ALA A 496 55.88 8.55 -15.19
C ALA A 496 54.64 9.33 -14.78
N THR A 497 53.70 8.66 -14.14
CA THR A 497 52.41 9.22 -13.75
C THR A 497 52.13 8.92 -12.29
N ILE A 498 51.57 9.90 -11.57
CA ILE A 498 50.90 9.70 -10.29
C ILE A 498 49.58 10.47 -10.28
N LEU A 499 48.50 9.80 -9.91
CA LEU A 499 47.15 10.34 -9.82
C LEU A 499 46.58 10.02 -8.44
N ASN A 500 45.82 10.95 -7.87
CA ASN A 500 44.99 10.72 -6.70
C ASN A 500 43.57 11.21 -7.01
N LEU A 501 42.60 10.31 -6.87
CA LEU A 501 41.17 10.62 -6.94
C LEU A 501 40.60 10.42 -5.54
N SER A 502 40.10 11.50 -4.94
CA SER A 502 39.50 11.48 -3.61
C SER A 502 38.13 12.08 -3.62
N GLU A 503 37.14 11.32 -3.16
CA GLU A 503 35.77 11.77 -2.93
C GLU A 503 35.66 12.29 -1.50
N ASN A 504 34.79 13.27 -1.29
CA ASN A 504 34.56 13.88 0.02
C ASN A 504 33.06 13.91 0.31
N SER A 505 32.66 13.27 1.39
CA SER A 505 31.27 13.31 1.90
C SER A 505 31.05 14.52 2.82
N GLN A 506 29.80 14.98 2.90
CA GLN A 506 29.39 16.00 3.88
C GLN A 506 29.08 15.40 5.26
N THR A 507 28.79 14.09 5.32
CA THR A 507 28.51 13.35 6.56
C THR A 507 29.57 12.28 6.79
N PRO A 508 29.97 12.03 8.06
CA PRO A 508 30.87 10.93 8.40
C PRO A 508 30.16 9.56 8.40
N LYS A 509 28.83 9.54 8.54
CA LYS A 509 28.00 8.34 8.43
C LYS A 509 27.78 8.01 6.95
N ILE A 510 28.23 6.83 6.52
CA ILE A 510 28.14 6.32 5.16
C ILE A 510 27.71 4.86 5.20
N ASN A 511 26.71 4.51 4.39
CA ASN A 511 26.21 3.14 4.26
C ASN A 511 27.12 2.29 3.35
N MET A 512 27.06 0.98 3.55
CA MET A 512 27.81 0.02 2.73
C MET A 512 27.35 0.11 1.26
N GLY A 513 28.30 0.23 0.33
CA GLY A 513 28.07 0.46 -1.11
C GLY A 513 28.22 1.92 -1.54
N ASP A 514 28.08 2.87 -0.61
CA ASP A 514 28.23 4.32 -0.87
C ASP A 514 29.58 4.87 -0.39
N GLU A 515 30.57 4.00 -0.15
CA GLU A 515 31.84 4.40 0.47
C GLU A 515 32.64 5.35 -0.42
N PRO A 516 32.97 6.57 0.04
CA PRO A 516 33.78 7.48 -0.74
C PRO A 516 35.21 6.95 -0.87
N ILE A 517 35.77 7.06 -2.07
CA ILE A 517 37.11 6.54 -2.34
C ILE A 517 38.21 7.60 -2.16
N SER A 518 39.42 7.16 -1.84
CA SER A 518 40.64 7.98 -1.91
C SER A 518 41.80 7.16 -2.49
N ASN A 519 41.72 6.93 -3.79
CA ASN A 519 42.60 6.00 -4.50
C ASN A 519 43.79 6.73 -5.13
N THR A 520 44.97 6.13 -5.03
CA THR A 520 46.20 6.64 -5.66
C THR A 520 46.73 5.63 -6.67
N ILE A 521 46.96 6.08 -7.90
CA ILE A 521 47.57 5.28 -8.96
C ILE A 521 48.92 5.90 -9.28
N TRP A 522 49.96 5.09 -9.37
CA TRP A 522 51.22 5.53 -9.97
C TRP A 522 51.72 4.52 -10.97
N GLY A 523 52.48 4.97 -11.96
CA GLY A 523 52.99 4.10 -12.99
C GLY A 523 54.08 4.73 -13.83
N ILE A 524 54.70 3.89 -14.65
CA ILE A 524 55.70 4.26 -15.63
C ILE A 524 55.32 3.66 -16.98
N ASN A 525 55.56 4.42 -18.04
CA ASN A 525 55.35 3.96 -19.40
C ASN A 525 56.58 4.28 -20.25
N GLY A 526 56.80 3.47 -21.28
CA GLY A 526 57.90 3.66 -22.22
C GLY A 526 57.42 3.35 -23.63
N SER A 527 57.79 4.19 -24.58
CA SER A 527 57.51 3.97 -25.99
C SER A 527 58.80 4.14 -26.79
N TYR A 528 59.18 3.07 -27.47
CA TYR A 528 60.29 3.05 -28.41
C TYR A 528 59.77 2.83 -29.82
N LYS A 529 59.92 3.82 -30.70
CA LYS A 529 59.51 3.78 -32.10
C LYS A 529 60.71 4.00 -32.99
N THR A 530 61.03 3.02 -33.83
CA THR A 530 62.10 3.13 -34.83
C THR A 530 61.60 2.70 -36.20
N GLU A 531 62.15 3.31 -37.25
CA GLU A 531 61.97 2.80 -38.61
C GLU A 531 62.66 1.44 -38.74
N ALA A 532 62.05 0.51 -39.48
CA ALA A 532 62.59 -0.81 -39.79
C ALA A 532 62.72 -1.01 -41.30
N PRO A 533 63.71 -0.36 -41.96
CA PRO A 533 63.85 -0.39 -43.41
C PRO A 533 64.09 -1.80 -43.97
N ILE A 534 64.60 -2.72 -43.13
CA ILE A 534 64.81 -4.12 -43.50
C ILE A 534 63.47 -4.80 -43.77
N ILE A 535 62.44 -4.53 -42.95
CA ILE A 535 61.09 -5.07 -43.15
C ILE A 535 60.46 -4.49 -44.42
N THR A 536 60.58 -3.17 -44.62
CA THR A 536 60.11 -2.50 -45.85
C THR A 536 60.73 -3.12 -47.10
N LYS A 537 62.06 -3.34 -47.08
CA LYS A 537 62.78 -3.96 -48.19
C LYS A 537 62.46 -5.44 -48.39
N ILE A 538 62.08 -6.17 -47.35
CA ILE A 538 61.63 -7.56 -47.48
C ILE A 538 60.26 -7.60 -48.15
N ILE A 539 59.36 -6.69 -47.78
CA ILE A 539 58.03 -6.56 -48.39
C ILE A 539 58.15 -6.14 -49.86
N ASP A 540 59.04 -5.20 -50.19
CA ASP A 540 59.34 -4.77 -51.57
C ASP A 540 59.94 -5.87 -52.47
N LYS A 541 60.39 -6.99 -51.90
CA LYS A 541 60.89 -8.15 -52.66
C LYS A 541 59.79 -9.13 -53.06
N LEU A 542 58.56 -8.95 -52.59
CA LEU A 542 57.41 -9.73 -53.05
C LEU A 542 56.99 -9.26 -54.46
N PRO A 543 56.82 -10.15 -55.44
CA PRO A 543 56.44 -9.76 -56.78
C PRO A 543 55.11 -9.00 -56.77
N LEU A 544 55.02 -7.91 -57.55
CA LEU A 544 53.85 -7.03 -57.73
C LEU A 544 53.55 -6.02 -56.60
N ILE A 545 54.40 -5.90 -55.56
CA ILE A 545 54.23 -4.92 -54.47
C ILE A 545 55.42 -3.95 -54.43
N GLN A 546 55.15 -2.64 -54.35
CA GLN A 546 56.15 -1.59 -54.10
C GLN A 546 55.62 -0.65 -53.02
N THR A 547 56.27 -0.65 -51.87
CA THR A 547 55.88 0.17 -50.72
C THR A 547 56.60 1.52 -50.75
N LYS A 548 55.83 2.62 -50.77
CA LYS A 548 56.36 3.99 -50.65
C LYS A 548 56.51 4.43 -49.19
N GLU A 549 55.67 3.87 -48.33
CA GLU A 549 55.64 4.15 -46.90
C GLU A 549 56.62 3.26 -46.15
N LYS A 550 57.31 3.83 -45.16
CA LYS A 550 58.31 3.11 -44.37
C LYS A 550 57.64 2.22 -43.32
N SER A 551 58.20 1.04 -43.08
CA SER A 551 57.80 0.17 -41.98
C SER A 551 58.36 0.70 -40.67
N ASN A 552 57.56 0.72 -39.61
CA ASN A 552 57.97 1.12 -38.26
C ASN A 552 57.79 -0.05 -37.29
N ILE A 553 58.70 -0.17 -36.33
CA ILE A 553 58.55 -1.03 -35.14
C ILE A 553 58.28 -0.12 -33.96
N ILE A 554 57.21 -0.40 -33.23
CA ILE A 554 56.84 0.29 -32.00
C ILE A 554 56.83 -0.76 -30.89
N LEU A 555 57.62 -0.52 -29.85
CA LEU A 555 57.61 -1.29 -28.61
C LEU A 555 57.11 -0.37 -27.51
N THR A 556 55.97 -0.70 -26.92
CA THR A 556 55.43 -0.04 -25.74
C THR A 556 55.52 -0.97 -24.54
N GLY A 557 55.81 -0.39 -23.37
CA GLY A 557 55.82 -1.10 -22.10
C GLY A 557 55.24 -0.20 -21.03
N GLU A 558 54.39 -0.76 -20.17
CA GLU A 558 53.69 -0.01 -19.13
C GLU A 558 53.66 -0.80 -17.84
N PHE A 559 53.71 -0.09 -16.72
CA PHE A 559 53.51 -0.62 -15.39
C PHE A 559 52.70 0.39 -14.59
N ALA A 560 51.68 -0.07 -13.87
CA ALA A 560 50.91 0.75 -12.95
C ALA A 560 50.60 -0.04 -11.69
N GLN A 561 50.60 0.65 -10.55
CA GLN A 561 50.15 0.11 -9.28
C GLN A 561 48.98 0.98 -8.78
N PHE A 562 47.89 0.30 -8.43
CA PHE A 562 46.73 0.88 -7.79
C PHE A 562 46.85 0.72 -6.27
N ILE A 563 46.73 1.80 -5.53
CA ILE A 563 46.73 1.84 -4.07
C ILE A 563 45.35 2.32 -3.63
N PRO A 564 44.46 1.42 -3.17
CA PRO A 564 43.16 1.82 -2.66
C PRO A 564 43.28 2.58 -1.34
N GLY A 565 42.34 3.48 -1.09
CA GLY A 565 42.25 4.22 0.16
C GLY A 565 40.86 4.84 0.36
N HIS A 566 40.66 5.49 1.50
CA HIS A 566 39.42 6.16 1.87
C HIS A 566 39.74 7.55 2.45
N PRO A 567 38.81 8.53 2.35
CA PRO A 567 39.01 9.85 2.93
C PRO A 567 38.88 9.81 4.45
N LYS A 568 39.59 10.70 5.14
CA LYS A 568 39.54 10.79 6.61
C LYS A 568 38.17 11.23 7.17
N THR A 569 37.27 11.72 6.32
CA THR A 569 35.94 12.18 6.73
C THR A 569 35.04 11.06 7.23
N ILE A 570 35.29 9.81 6.81
CA ILE A 570 34.53 8.64 7.25
C ILE A 570 35.21 7.90 8.41
N ASN A 571 36.25 8.49 8.98
CA ASN A 571 36.93 7.93 10.14
C ASN A 571 36.17 8.36 11.39
N VAL A 572 35.25 7.51 11.83
CA VAL A 572 34.57 7.68 13.13
C VAL A 572 35.56 7.35 14.27
N ASP A 573 36.47 6.38 14.05
CA ASP A 573 37.60 6.02 14.91
C ASP A 573 38.96 6.12 14.15
N GLU A 574 39.95 5.26 14.45
CA GLU A 574 41.25 5.23 13.74
C GLU A 574 41.18 4.64 12.31
N THR A 575 40.04 4.05 11.94
CA THR A 575 39.80 3.38 10.65
C THR A 575 38.59 3.96 9.94
N GLY A 576 38.54 3.83 8.61
CA GLY A 576 37.32 4.13 7.84
C GLY A 576 36.20 3.18 8.21
N THR A 577 35.03 3.73 8.50
CA THR A 577 33.84 2.98 8.91
C THR A 577 32.76 3.10 7.85
N ALA A 578 32.15 1.97 7.48
CA ALA A 578 30.93 1.92 6.69
C ALA A 578 29.86 1.20 7.52
N TYR A 579 28.64 1.71 7.49
CA TYR A 579 27.51 1.18 8.24
C TYR A 579 26.79 0.15 7.38
N ILE A 580 26.64 -1.07 7.90
CA ILE A 580 25.74 -2.06 7.30
C ILE A 580 24.30 -1.58 7.48
N ASP A 581 24.00 -1.04 8.66
CA ASP A 581 22.76 -0.36 9.01
C ASP A 581 23.07 0.64 10.13
N ASP A 582 22.49 1.84 10.05
CA ASP A 582 22.60 2.88 11.08
C ASP A 582 21.30 3.06 11.89
N PHE A 583 20.26 2.31 11.56
CA PHE A 583 18.91 2.36 12.12
C PHE A 583 18.22 3.73 12.06
N GLU A 584 18.78 4.72 11.35
CA GLU A 584 18.18 6.07 11.27
C GLU A 584 16.86 6.05 10.49
N ASN A 585 16.74 5.16 9.51
CA ASN A 585 15.51 4.94 8.74
C ASN A 585 14.70 3.72 9.23
N SER A 586 14.98 3.21 10.43
CA SER A 586 14.26 2.06 10.99
C SER A 586 12.82 2.40 11.41
N GLN A 587 12.50 3.69 11.54
CA GLN A 587 11.17 4.18 11.91
C GLN A 587 10.66 5.17 10.86
N SER A 588 9.46 4.89 10.35
CA SER A 588 8.75 5.78 9.42
C SER A 588 7.35 6.05 10.00
N PRO A 589 7.12 7.22 10.60
CA PRO A 589 5.82 7.52 11.22
C PRO A 589 4.78 7.90 10.15
N ILE A 590 3.54 7.43 10.34
CA ILE A 590 2.36 7.85 9.58
C ILE A 590 1.55 8.79 10.48
N ASP A 591 1.43 10.07 10.11
CA ASP A 591 0.67 11.04 10.92
C ASP A 591 -0.84 10.80 10.79
N ILE A 592 -1.53 10.80 11.93
CA ILE A 592 -2.97 10.54 12.03
C ILE A 592 -3.75 11.67 12.69
N ARG A 593 -3.11 12.80 13.00
CA ARG A 593 -3.68 13.90 13.81
C ARG A 593 -4.63 14.83 13.05
N ASN A 594 -4.82 14.66 11.74
CA ASN A 594 -5.68 15.56 10.97
C ASN A 594 -7.15 15.43 11.41
N SER A 595 -7.67 16.40 12.16
CA SER A 595 -9.01 16.31 12.76
C SER A 595 -10.14 16.16 11.73
N GLN A 596 -10.01 16.77 10.55
CA GLN A 596 -10.99 16.67 9.46
C GLN A 596 -11.05 15.27 8.82
N SER A 597 -10.09 14.38 9.10
CA SER A 597 -10.13 12.99 8.64
C SER A 597 -10.85 12.06 9.61
N TRP A 598 -11.33 12.57 10.74
CA TRP A 598 -12.10 11.82 11.74
C TRP A 598 -13.57 12.19 11.66
N SER A 599 -14.41 11.18 11.87
CA SER A 599 -15.87 11.25 11.84
C SER A 599 -16.46 10.65 13.13
N LEU A 600 -17.74 10.92 13.39
CA LEU A 600 -18.49 10.31 14.49
C LEU A 600 -18.46 8.78 14.40
N ALA A 601 -18.19 8.09 15.51
CA ALA A 601 -18.11 6.63 15.49
C ALA A 601 -19.45 5.91 15.67
N SER A 602 -19.59 4.77 15.02
CA SER A 602 -20.57 3.73 15.34
C SER A 602 -20.31 3.11 16.73
N THR A 603 -21.38 2.65 17.39
CA THR A 603 -21.31 2.01 18.71
C THR A 603 -20.48 0.73 18.65
N PRO A 604 -19.43 0.56 19.48
CA PRO A 604 -18.59 -0.63 19.42
C PRO A 604 -19.36 -1.92 19.69
N GLN A 605 -19.20 -2.94 18.84
CA GLN A 605 -19.81 -4.26 19.06
C GLN A 605 -19.06 -5.14 20.09
N ASP A 606 -18.76 -4.58 21.26
CA ASP A 606 -18.31 -5.37 22.42
C ASP A 606 -19.55 -5.78 23.27
N PRO A 607 -19.95 -7.06 23.28
CA PRO A 607 -21.16 -7.50 23.99
C PRO A 607 -21.14 -7.24 25.50
N ASP A 608 -19.95 -7.14 26.10
CA ASP A 608 -19.81 -6.93 27.55
C ASP A 608 -19.95 -5.44 27.92
N LEU A 609 -19.60 -4.54 27.00
CA LEU A 609 -19.59 -3.09 27.24
C LEU A 609 -20.80 -2.39 26.61
N PHE A 610 -21.29 -2.90 25.49
CA PHE A 610 -22.32 -2.29 24.63
C PHE A 610 -23.33 -3.34 24.14
N PRO A 611 -24.21 -3.86 25.02
CA PRO A 611 -25.25 -4.80 24.62
C PRO A 611 -26.20 -4.25 23.54
N GLU A 612 -26.39 -2.93 23.48
CA GLU A 612 -27.21 -2.22 22.50
C GLU A 612 -26.64 -2.23 21.08
N ALA A 613 -25.36 -2.55 20.89
CA ALA A 613 -24.69 -2.50 19.58
C ALA A 613 -25.21 -3.55 18.57
N PHE A 614 -26.05 -4.49 19.03
CA PHE A 614 -26.69 -5.52 18.23
C PHE A 614 -28.12 -5.17 17.81
N GLU A 615 -28.71 -4.11 18.38
CA GLU A 615 -30.00 -3.60 17.95
C GLU A 615 -29.86 -2.96 16.56
N THR A 616 -30.84 -3.16 15.68
CA THR A 616 -30.83 -2.62 14.32
C THR A 616 -32.14 -1.87 14.09
N ASN A 617 -32.04 -0.67 13.53
CA ASN A 617 -33.15 0.24 13.28
C ASN A 617 -33.95 0.52 14.57
N ASN A 618 -33.24 0.81 15.67
CA ASN A 618 -33.79 1.04 17.00
C ASN A 618 -32.98 2.15 17.71
N LEU A 619 -33.67 3.13 18.30
CA LEU A 619 -33.03 4.29 18.94
C LEU A 619 -32.13 3.94 20.12
N SER A 620 -32.38 2.81 20.80
CA SER A 620 -31.60 2.37 21.96
C SER A 620 -30.11 2.16 21.65
N TYR A 621 -29.76 1.91 20.38
CA TYR A 621 -28.38 1.82 19.90
C TYR A 621 -27.54 3.09 20.19
N GLY A 622 -28.19 4.26 20.25
CA GLY A 622 -27.54 5.56 20.49
C GLY A 622 -27.64 6.09 21.92
N TYR A 623 -28.39 5.43 22.81
CA TYR A 623 -28.77 6.00 24.12
C TYR A 623 -27.58 6.30 25.04
N ASN A 624 -26.48 5.55 24.94
CA ASN A 624 -25.29 5.76 25.75
C ASN A 624 -24.27 6.74 25.15
N ARG A 625 -24.57 7.37 24.01
CA ARG A 625 -23.64 8.29 23.37
C ARG A 625 -23.63 9.65 24.07
N ALA A 626 -22.50 9.98 24.67
CA ALA A 626 -22.19 11.28 25.24
C ALA A 626 -21.40 12.15 24.26
N LEU A 627 -21.35 13.45 24.54
CA LEU A 627 -20.72 14.43 23.68
C LEU A 627 -19.19 14.28 23.69
N LEU A 628 -18.62 14.10 22.50
CA LEU A 628 -17.18 14.15 22.26
C LEU A 628 -16.92 15.15 21.13
N SER A 629 -16.04 16.12 21.39
CA SER A 629 -15.57 17.07 20.38
C SER A 629 -14.11 16.79 20.04
N TRP A 630 -13.75 16.83 18.76
CA TRP A 630 -12.39 16.59 18.26
C TRP A 630 -11.94 17.70 17.32
N TYR A 631 -10.77 18.28 17.58
CA TYR A 631 -10.35 19.47 16.84
C TYR A 631 -8.84 19.71 16.94
N THR A 632 -8.39 20.73 16.22
CA THR A 632 -7.12 21.39 16.48
C THR A 632 -7.43 22.86 16.73
N ILE A 633 -7.03 23.39 17.88
CA ILE A 633 -7.32 24.79 18.22
C ILE A 633 -6.67 25.76 17.22
N ASN A 634 -7.44 26.73 16.75
CA ASN A 634 -6.95 27.77 15.87
C ASN A 634 -5.99 28.71 16.64
N SER A 635 -4.82 28.98 16.06
CA SER A 635 -3.81 29.82 16.72
C SER A 635 -4.24 31.26 16.99
N ASP A 636 -5.26 31.78 16.29
CA ASP A 636 -5.83 33.10 16.57
C ASP A 636 -6.66 33.12 17.88
N LEU A 637 -7.07 31.95 18.40
CA LEU A 637 -7.63 31.84 19.76
C LEU A 637 -6.53 31.72 20.81
N GLN A 638 -5.43 31.02 20.50
CA GLN A 638 -4.29 30.79 21.41
C GLN A 638 -3.33 31.98 21.53
N ARG A 639 -3.38 32.92 20.58
CA ARG A 639 -2.54 34.12 20.56
C ARG A 639 -3.40 35.35 20.43
N LYS A 640 -2.89 36.49 20.88
CA LYS A 640 -3.51 37.79 20.62
C LYS A 640 -3.16 38.29 19.21
N THR A 641 -4.11 38.21 18.30
CA THR A 641 -4.01 38.68 16.91
C THR A 641 -5.10 39.72 16.61
N ALA A 642 -5.19 40.17 15.36
CA ALA A 642 -6.24 41.11 14.93
C ALA A 642 -7.63 40.45 14.86
N TYR A 643 -7.70 39.12 14.84
CA TYR A 643 -8.93 38.33 14.71
C TYR A 643 -9.34 37.67 16.03
N SER A 644 -8.52 37.77 17.07
CA SER A 644 -8.82 37.19 18.37
C SER A 644 -9.99 37.90 19.06
N PRO A 645 -10.92 37.17 19.69
CA PRO A 645 -12.00 37.76 20.45
C PRO A 645 -11.45 38.60 21.60
N SER A 646 -12.01 39.79 21.77
CA SER A 646 -11.47 40.80 22.68
C SER A 646 -11.65 40.49 24.16
N HIS A 647 -12.60 39.61 24.52
CA HIS A 647 -12.86 39.19 25.90
C HIS A 647 -11.89 38.13 26.40
N LEU A 648 -11.28 37.33 25.50
CA LEU A 648 -10.28 36.34 25.90
C LEU A 648 -9.03 37.05 26.43
N SER A 649 -8.69 36.77 27.68
CA SER A 649 -7.50 37.27 28.37
C SER A 649 -6.23 36.48 27.99
N ASP A 650 -5.07 36.93 28.44
CA ASP A 650 -3.83 36.14 28.26
C ASP A 650 -3.86 34.88 29.14
N GLU A 651 -4.51 34.94 30.32
CA GLU A 651 -4.71 33.78 31.21
C GLU A 651 -5.57 32.70 30.55
N ASP A 652 -6.66 33.07 29.87
CA ASP A 652 -7.50 32.13 29.11
C ASP A 652 -6.73 31.42 27.99
N ARG A 653 -5.67 32.05 27.45
CA ARG A 653 -4.83 31.51 26.37
C ARG A 653 -3.69 30.64 26.89
N GLU A 654 -3.27 30.86 28.13
CA GLU A 654 -2.18 30.14 28.77
C GLU A 654 -2.67 28.93 29.58
N ALA A 655 -3.99 28.73 29.69
CA ALA A 655 -4.59 27.58 30.34
C ALA A 655 -4.10 26.25 29.71
N PRO A 656 -3.80 25.21 30.52
CA PRO A 656 -3.06 24.03 30.06
C PRO A 656 -3.66 23.33 28.84
N TYR A 657 -4.98 23.10 28.83
CA TYR A 657 -5.67 22.33 27.80
C TYR A 657 -5.99 23.11 26.52
N VAL A 658 -5.66 24.42 26.45
CA VAL A 658 -5.97 25.26 25.27
C VAL A 658 -4.79 26.02 24.72
N ARG A 659 -3.69 26.11 25.46
CA ARG A 659 -2.51 26.88 25.06
C ARG A 659 -1.79 26.27 23.86
N GLU A 660 -0.97 27.09 23.20
CA GLU A 660 -0.08 26.61 22.16
C GLU A 660 1.09 25.80 22.76
N ILE A 661 1.39 24.65 22.15
CA ILE A 661 2.47 23.75 22.59
C ILE A 661 3.74 23.96 21.76
N SER A 662 4.89 24.14 22.41
CA SER A 662 6.17 24.29 21.72
C SER A 662 6.81 22.94 21.39
N ILE A 663 7.48 22.84 20.24
CA ILE A 663 8.27 21.63 19.88
C ILE A 663 9.30 21.29 20.96
N ASN A 664 9.94 22.31 21.54
CA ASN A 664 10.99 22.12 22.54
C ASN A 664 10.46 21.66 23.90
N GLU A 665 9.14 21.69 24.10
CA GLU A 665 8.50 21.17 25.31
C GLU A 665 8.58 19.64 25.37
N ILE A 666 8.42 18.99 24.22
CA ILE A 666 8.48 17.52 24.09
C ILE A 666 9.87 17.07 23.58
N PHE A 667 10.49 17.86 22.68
CA PHE A 667 11.76 17.53 22.03
C PHE A 667 12.81 18.62 22.29
N PRO A 668 13.34 18.76 23.51
CA PRO A 668 14.25 19.86 23.89
C PRO A 668 15.59 19.85 23.14
N ASP A 669 16.07 18.67 22.72
CA ASP A 669 17.35 18.51 22.03
C ASP A 669 17.23 18.58 20.49
N LYS A 670 16.03 18.88 19.97
CA LYS A 670 15.80 18.96 18.53
C LYS A 670 16.20 20.34 18.00
N ASP A 671 17.23 20.38 17.14
CA ASP A 671 17.60 21.59 16.42
C ASP A 671 16.54 21.94 15.37
N ILE A 672 15.88 23.09 15.53
CA ILE A 672 14.84 23.55 14.59
C ILE A 672 15.45 24.54 13.58
N PRO A 673 15.39 24.25 12.27
CA PRO A 673 15.88 25.17 11.24
C PRO A 673 15.23 26.56 11.31
N HIS A 674 16.02 27.61 11.07
CA HIS A 674 15.50 28.98 11.03
C HIS A 674 14.34 29.13 10.02
N GLY A 675 13.23 29.71 10.47
CA GLY A 675 12.05 29.98 9.64
C GLY A 675 10.96 28.91 9.70
N GLN A 676 11.18 27.79 10.40
CA GLN A 676 10.11 26.82 10.69
C GLN A 676 9.30 27.24 11.93
N PRO A 677 7.98 26.99 11.96
CA PRO A 677 7.16 27.22 13.16
C PRO A 677 7.66 26.39 14.35
N LEU A 678 7.79 27.01 15.52
CA LEU A 678 8.21 26.36 16.77
C LEU A 678 7.07 25.61 17.50
N ARG A 679 5.91 25.45 16.85
CA ARG A 679 4.69 24.92 17.46
C ARG A 679 4.44 23.48 17.05
N LEU A 680 3.93 22.69 17.99
CA LEU A 680 3.33 21.39 17.71
C LEU A 680 1.85 21.59 17.44
N ARG A 681 1.33 20.90 16.42
CA ARG A 681 -0.11 20.74 16.24
C ARG A 681 -0.57 19.56 17.07
N THR A 682 -1.67 19.75 17.78
CA THR A 682 -2.33 18.74 18.60
C THR A 682 -3.55 18.19 17.87
N PHE A 683 -4.02 17.04 18.32
CA PHE A 683 -5.33 16.50 18.03
C PHE A 683 -6.04 16.41 19.38
N ASP A 684 -6.91 17.38 19.62
CA ASP A 684 -7.53 17.63 20.93
C ASP A 684 -8.84 16.85 21.01
N LEU A 685 -9.10 16.19 22.15
CA LEU A 685 -10.31 15.41 22.41
C LEU A 685 -10.97 15.92 23.69
N ALA A 686 -12.15 16.54 23.57
CA ALA A 686 -12.91 17.02 24.71
C ALA A 686 -14.16 16.14 24.92
N PHE A 687 -14.18 15.36 25.99
CA PHE A 687 -15.27 14.43 26.31
C PHE A 687 -16.11 14.96 27.48
N TYR A 688 -17.43 15.03 27.29
CA TYR A 688 -18.40 15.54 28.25
C TYR A 688 -19.40 14.41 28.58
N PRO A 689 -19.13 13.56 29.59
CA PRO A 689 -19.91 12.33 29.84
C PRO A 689 -21.33 12.57 30.33
N GLU A 690 -21.60 13.76 30.90
CA GLU A 690 -22.92 14.18 31.39
C GLU A 690 -23.78 14.80 30.29
N GLU A 691 -23.23 15.08 29.11
CA GLU A 691 -23.95 15.76 28.03
C GLU A 691 -24.22 14.80 26.88
N ARG A 692 -25.43 14.86 26.31
CA ARG A 692 -25.80 14.00 25.19
C ARG A 692 -25.00 14.35 23.93
N GLY A 693 -24.50 13.31 23.26
CA GLY A 693 -23.89 13.45 21.94
C GLY A 693 -24.93 13.40 20.81
N PRO A 694 -24.48 13.55 19.55
CA PRO A 694 -25.36 13.50 18.39
C PRO A 694 -26.18 12.20 18.29
N TYR A 695 -27.44 12.34 17.91
CA TYR A 695 -28.42 11.27 17.72
C TYR A 695 -28.64 10.42 18.99
N ASN A 696 -28.56 11.03 20.17
CA ASN A 696 -28.95 10.42 21.43
C ASN A 696 -30.36 10.90 21.84
N PHE A 697 -31.32 9.97 21.78
CA PHE A 697 -32.73 10.18 22.10
C PHE A 697 -33.17 9.46 23.40
N ASP A 698 -32.24 9.22 24.33
CA ASP A 698 -32.51 8.66 25.65
C ASP A 698 -33.34 9.65 26.51
N VAL A 699 -34.38 9.17 27.18
CA VAL A 699 -35.22 10.00 28.06
C VAL A 699 -35.47 9.28 29.38
N GLU A 700 -36.19 8.15 29.32
CA GLU A 700 -36.63 7.39 30.50
C GLU A 700 -35.63 6.33 30.97
N GLY A 701 -34.62 6.02 30.14
CA GLY A 701 -33.70 4.91 30.36
C GLY A 701 -34.28 3.54 30.00
N ILE A 702 -33.41 2.60 29.64
CA ILE A 702 -33.74 1.20 29.41
C ILE A 702 -32.97 0.33 30.41
N PRO A 703 -33.63 -0.43 31.31
CA PRO A 703 -32.95 -1.26 32.29
C PRO A 703 -31.93 -2.22 31.67
N GLY A 704 -30.67 -2.09 32.07
CA GLY A 704 -29.55 -2.89 31.54
C GLY A 704 -28.86 -2.31 30.31
N THR A 705 -29.36 -1.19 29.78
CA THR A 705 -28.79 -0.47 28.64
C THR A 705 -28.45 0.98 29.01
N SER A 706 -29.44 1.78 29.42
CA SER A 706 -29.26 3.22 29.69
C SER A 706 -30.03 3.68 30.94
N SER A 707 -29.59 4.80 31.52
CA SER A 707 -30.18 5.37 32.75
C SER A 707 -31.08 6.59 32.51
N GLY A 708 -31.26 7.04 31.26
CA GLY A 708 -32.07 8.22 30.95
C GLY A 708 -31.36 9.55 31.19
N ILE A 709 -32.10 10.65 31.06
CA ILE A 709 -31.65 12.02 31.38
C ILE A 709 -32.29 12.52 32.66
N ASN A 710 -31.78 13.59 33.26
CA ASN A 710 -32.42 14.30 34.38
C ASN A 710 -33.26 15.51 33.89
N SER A 711 -33.86 16.27 34.82
CA SER A 711 -34.68 17.46 34.48
C SER A 711 -33.89 18.61 33.83
N ASP A 712 -32.58 18.59 33.98
CA ASP A 712 -31.66 19.62 33.47
C ASP A 712 -31.17 19.25 32.05
N GLY A 713 -31.45 18.01 31.61
CA GLY A 713 -31.06 17.47 30.30
C GLY A 713 -29.73 16.73 30.30
N GLU A 714 -29.13 16.52 31.48
CA GLU A 714 -27.88 15.78 31.62
C GLU A 714 -28.14 14.27 31.65
N LEU A 715 -27.21 13.50 31.09
CA LEU A 715 -27.22 12.04 31.10
C LEU A 715 -27.02 11.53 32.54
N ILE A 716 -27.96 10.73 33.02
CA ILE A 716 -27.80 10.02 34.29
C ILE A 716 -26.74 8.92 34.11
N ASP A 717 -25.94 8.69 35.15
CA ASP A 717 -24.89 7.67 35.21
C ASP A 717 -23.78 7.87 34.16
N PRO A 718 -23.04 9.00 34.22
CA PRO A 718 -22.06 9.40 33.20
C PRO A 718 -20.97 8.35 32.94
N GLU A 719 -20.59 7.57 33.95
CA GLU A 719 -19.60 6.49 33.82
C GLU A 719 -20.02 5.37 32.85
N SER A 720 -21.33 5.16 32.67
CA SER A 720 -21.86 4.20 31.70
C SER A 720 -21.78 4.69 30.26
N ARG A 721 -21.71 6.02 30.07
CA ARG A 721 -21.78 6.71 28.77
C ARG A 721 -20.43 6.70 28.06
N TRP A 722 -20.47 6.83 26.74
CA TRP A 722 -19.28 6.79 25.90
C TRP A 722 -19.33 7.83 24.78
N GLY A 723 -18.16 8.24 24.29
CA GLY A 723 -18.05 9.10 23.11
C GLY A 723 -16.88 8.63 22.27
N GLY A 724 -17.03 8.61 20.94
CA GLY A 724 -15.99 8.11 20.07
C GLY A 724 -15.98 8.69 18.66
N VAL A 725 -14.80 8.60 18.05
CA VAL A 725 -14.51 9.04 16.70
C VAL A 725 -13.77 7.94 15.96
N PHE A 726 -13.91 7.90 14.64
CA PHE A 726 -13.17 6.94 13.82
C PHE A 726 -12.70 7.56 12.51
N ARG A 727 -11.73 6.91 11.88
CA ARG A 727 -11.18 7.33 10.59
C ARG A 727 -10.75 6.15 9.75
N GLN A 728 -10.67 6.35 8.45
CA GLN A 728 -10.02 5.41 7.54
C GLN A 728 -8.49 5.41 7.73
N ILE A 729 -7.88 4.23 7.68
CA ILE A 729 -6.45 4.00 7.57
C ILE A 729 -6.07 3.80 6.09
N GLN A 730 -5.14 4.62 5.59
CA GLN A 730 -4.73 4.57 4.18
C GLN A 730 -3.82 3.37 3.87
N THR A 731 -2.87 3.08 4.75
CA THR A 731 -1.97 1.92 4.65
C THR A 731 -2.56 0.79 5.50
N ASN A 732 -3.46 -0.01 4.91
CA ASN A 732 -4.27 -1.00 5.62
C ASN A 732 -3.58 -2.35 5.86
N ASP A 733 -2.56 -2.70 5.09
CA ASP A 733 -1.75 -3.89 5.31
C ASP A 733 -0.57 -3.59 6.24
N PHE A 734 -0.81 -3.73 7.55
CA PHE A 734 0.19 -3.46 8.57
C PHE A 734 1.32 -4.49 8.59
N GLU A 735 1.09 -5.71 8.09
CA GLU A 735 2.16 -6.71 7.98
C GLU A 735 3.17 -6.30 6.91
N SER A 736 2.69 -6.02 5.69
CA SER A 736 3.55 -5.61 4.57
C SER A 736 4.22 -4.25 4.83
N ALA A 737 3.54 -3.34 5.53
CA ALA A 737 4.08 -2.03 5.89
C ALA A 737 4.94 -2.04 7.17
N ASN A 738 5.07 -3.20 7.84
CA ASN A 738 5.75 -3.35 9.13
C ASN A 738 5.32 -2.32 10.18
N ILE A 739 4.02 -2.12 10.36
CA ILE A 739 3.48 -1.25 11.42
C ILE A 739 3.54 -2.02 12.74
N GLU A 740 4.36 -1.53 13.67
CA GLU A 740 4.58 -2.20 14.96
C GLU A 740 3.90 -1.49 16.14
N PHE A 741 3.78 -0.16 16.08
CA PHE A 741 3.34 0.65 17.20
C PHE A 741 2.39 1.78 16.78
N LEU A 742 1.44 2.07 17.66
CA LEU A 742 0.74 3.34 17.70
C LEU A 742 1.38 4.21 18.79
N GLU A 743 1.90 5.37 18.41
CA GLU A 743 2.61 6.27 19.31
C GLU A 743 1.93 7.63 19.40
N PHE A 744 1.77 8.13 20.62
CA PHE A 744 1.30 9.49 20.86
C PHE A 744 1.81 10.05 22.18
N TRP A 745 1.89 11.38 22.23
CA TRP A 745 2.12 12.12 23.46
C TRP A 745 0.80 12.73 23.90
N MET A 746 0.47 12.55 25.17
CA MET A 746 -0.73 13.08 25.78
C MET A 746 -0.33 14.01 26.92
N MET A 747 -0.94 15.18 26.99
CA MET A 747 -0.84 16.03 28.18
C MET A 747 -1.61 15.33 29.31
N ASP A 748 -1.08 15.32 30.54
CA ASP A 748 -1.80 14.74 31.66
C ASP A 748 -3.19 15.42 31.78
N PRO A 749 -4.30 14.68 31.65
CA PRO A 749 -5.63 15.28 31.67
C PRO A 749 -6.05 15.73 33.09
N PHE A 750 -5.28 15.42 34.13
CA PHE A 750 -5.64 15.67 35.54
C PHE A 750 -4.86 16.80 36.20
N LEU A 751 -4.28 17.73 35.43
CA LEU A 751 -3.54 18.89 35.96
C LEU A 751 -4.39 19.78 36.87
N GLU A 752 -5.66 20.00 36.52
CA GLU A 752 -6.58 20.84 37.32
C GLU A 752 -7.33 20.05 38.41
N ASN A 753 -7.63 18.76 38.18
CA ASN A 753 -8.31 17.88 39.13
C ASN A 753 -7.53 16.57 39.38
N THR A 754 -6.58 16.61 40.31
CA THR A 754 -5.71 15.47 40.65
C THR A 754 -6.41 14.34 41.41
N ILE A 755 -7.68 14.50 41.82
CA ILE A 755 -8.45 13.49 42.58
C ILE A 755 -9.57 12.86 41.74
N SER A 756 -9.57 13.10 40.43
CA SER A 756 -10.52 12.48 39.51
C SER A 756 -10.50 10.95 39.62
N ALA A 757 -11.68 10.33 39.49
CA ALA A 757 -11.81 8.87 39.44
C ALA A 757 -11.19 8.27 38.16
N GLY A 758 -10.98 9.11 37.14
CA GLY A 758 -10.51 8.71 35.82
C GLY A 758 -11.55 7.93 35.03
N GLY A 759 -11.09 7.27 33.98
CA GLY A 759 -11.90 6.43 33.10
C GLY A 759 -11.02 5.50 32.28
N ASP A 760 -11.49 5.13 31.10
CA ASP A 760 -10.77 4.27 30.16
C ASP A 760 -10.82 4.87 28.74
N PHE A 761 -9.67 4.84 28.07
CA PHE A 761 -9.49 5.26 26.68
C PHE A 761 -9.22 4.04 25.82
N TYR A 762 -10.08 3.82 24.83
CA TYR A 762 -10.04 2.63 23.99
C TYR A 762 -9.63 2.99 22.57
N ILE A 763 -8.88 2.08 21.96
CA ILE A 763 -8.48 2.15 20.56
C ILE A 763 -8.88 0.84 19.91
N ASN A 764 -9.56 0.92 18.77
CA ASN A 764 -9.93 -0.22 17.95
C ASN A 764 -9.24 -0.13 16.60
N LEU A 765 -8.58 -1.21 16.17
CA LEU A 765 -7.92 -1.33 14.87
C LEU A 765 -8.50 -2.50 14.10
N GLY A 766 -9.11 -2.25 12.94
CA GLY A 766 -9.65 -3.30 12.08
C GLY A 766 -10.76 -2.78 11.17
N ASN A 767 -11.80 -3.58 11.00
CA ASN A 767 -13.04 -3.18 10.37
C ASN A 767 -13.97 -2.58 11.44
N VAL A 768 -14.41 -1.35 11.20
CA VAL A 768 -15.36 -0.61 12.03
C VAL A 768 -16.54 -0.27 11.13
N SER A 769 -17.75 -0.38 11.65
CA SER A 769 -18.98 -0.08 10.93
C SER A 769 -19.06 1.41 10.60
N GLU A 770 -19.36 1.72 9.35
CA GLU A 770 -19.66 3.06 8.84
C GLU A 770 -21.14 3.44 8.98
N ASP A 771 -21.98 2.46 9.31
CA ASP A 771 -23.40 2.64 9.69
C ASP A 771 -23.46 3.22 11.12
N ILE A 772 -23.37 4.55 11.18
CA ILE A 772 -23.36 5.36 12.41
C ILE A 772 -24.77 5.39 13.00
N LEU A 773 -25.78 5.55 12.14
CA LEU A 773 -27.20 5.45 12.47
C LEU A 773 -27.72 4.06 12.11
N LYS A 774 -27.46 3.08 12.99
CA LYS A 774 -27.63 1.65 12.73
C LYS A 774 -29.00 1.29 12.15
N ASP A 775 -29.14 1.27 10.82
CA ASP A 775 -30.37 0.92 10.10
C ASP A 775 -30.12 0.21 8.76
N SER A 776 -28.85 -0.06 8.43
CA SER A 776 -28.41 -0.69 7.18
C SER A 776 -28.76 0.11 5.92
N ARG A 777 -29.04 1.41 6.06
CA ARG A 777 -29.19 2.37 4.96
C ARG A 777 -27.97 3.29 4.99
N LYS A 778 -27.48 3.64 3.80
CA LYS A 778 -26.39 4.61 3.70
C LYS A 778 -27.01 5.99 3.70
N SER A 779 -26.82 6.76 4.76
CA SER A 779 -27.19 8.17 4.76
C SER A 779 -26.19 9.02 4.00
N TYR A 780 -26.71 9.96 3.22
CA TYR A 780 -25.92 10.95 2.48
C TYR A 780 -26.76 12.17 2.12
N GLU A 781 -26.31 13.33 2.55
CA GLU A 781 -27.03 14.60 2.43
C GLU A 781 -27.31 15.00 0.98
N ASN A 782 -26.36 14.78 0.08
CA ASN A 782 -26.50 15.18 -1.31
C ASN A 782 -27.53 14.35 -2.11
N GLY A 783 -28.07 13.30 -1.51
CA GLY A 783 -29.20 12.53 -2.03
C GLY A 783 -30.56 13.12 -1.68
N LEU A 784 -30.62 14.06 -0.73
CA LEU A 784 -31.87 14.67 -0.30
C LEU A 784 -32.44 15.60 -1.40
N PRO A 785 -33.76 15.63 -1.59
CA PRO A 785 -34.41 16.47 -2.60
C PRO A 785 -34.14 17.97 -2.43
N ILE A 786 -33.65 18.60 -3.50
CA ILE A 786 -33.30 20.04 -3.54
C ILE A 786 -34.50 20.98 -3.46
N ASP A 787 -35.72 20.45 -3.56
CA ASP A 787 -36.98 21.19 -3.51
C ASP A 787 -37.82 20.88 -2.25
N GLY A 788 -37.27 20.05 -1.34
CA GLY A 788 -37.96 19.62 -0.13
C GLY A 788 -39.10 18.63 -0.37
N SER A 789 -39.18 18.01 -1.55
CA SER A 789 -40.15 16.93 -1.81
C SER A 789 -39.79 15.64 -1.06
N GLU A 790 -40.75 14.71 -0.96
CA GLU A 790 -40.53 13.34 -0.45
C GLU A 790 -40.25 12.34 -1.59
N GLU A 791 -39.91 12.83 -2.78
CA GLU A 791 -39.58 11.94 -3.89
C GLU A 791 -38.23 11.26 -3.63
N ASN A 792 -38.17 9.93 -3.80
CA ASN A 792 -36.98 9.13 -3.58
C ASN A 792 -36.43 9.18 -2.13
N ILE A 793 -37.28 9.49 -1.15
CA ILE A 793 -36.97 9.38 0.27
C ILE A 793 -37.64 8.13 0.88
N ASP A 794 -36.92 7.45 1.76
CA ASP A 794 -37.41 6.42 2.66
C ASP A 794 -37.27 6.92 4.12
N THR A 795 -37.88 6.22 5.08
CA THR A 795 -37.84 6.59 6.50
C THR A 795 -37.37 5.42 7.35
N THR A 796 -36.51 5.69 8.32
CA THR A 796 -35.99 4.69 9.28
C THR A 796 -36.33 5.10 10.71
N ALA A 797 -35.82 4.37 11.70
CA ALA A 797 -35.94 4.78 13.10
C ALA A 797 -35.28 6.13 13.38
N TRP A 798 -34.26 6.49 12.60
CA TRP A 798 -33.44 7.68 12.84
C TRP A 798 -33.95 8.91 12.11
N GLY A 799 -34.53 8.74 10.93
CA GLY A 799 -35.00 9.88 10.15
C GLY A 799 -35.29 9.54 8.70
N ARG A 800 -34.91 10.46 7.81
CA ARG A 800 -35.13 10.40 6.36
C ARG A 800 -33.84 9.99 5.66
N VAL A 801 -33.92 8.98 4.80
CA VAL A 801 -32.76 8.49 4.06
C VAL A 801 -33.05 8.44 2.56
N PRO A 802 -32.11 8.83 1.69
CA PRO A 802 -32.31 8.68 0.25
C PRO A 802 -32.48 7.21 -0.15
N SER A 803 -33.49 6.93 -0.97
CA SER A 803 -33.79 5.59 -1.52
C SER A 803 -33.11 5.30 -2.86
N VAL A 804 -32.52 6.32 -3.49
CA VAL A 804 -31.67 6.18 -4.67
C VAL A 804 -30.22 5.98 -4.24
N GLN A 805 -29.33 5.75 -5.20
CA GLN A 805 -27.91 5.53 -4.90
C GLN A 805 -27.10 6.79 -5.17
N ALA A 806 -26.18 7.13 -4.26
CA ALA A 806 -25.23 8.21 -4.44
C ALA A 806 -24.26 7.88 -5.59
N LEU A 807 -24.23 8.71 -6.63
CA LEU A 807 -23.29 8.55 -7.75
C LEU A 807 -22.00 9.35 -7.55
N VAL A 808 -22.06 10.44 -6.78
CA VAL A 808 -20.96 11.35 -6.44
C VAL A 808 -21.18 11.92 -5.05
N ALA A 809 -20.11 12.16 -4.29
CA ALA A 809 -20.16 12.86 -3.00
C ALA A 809 -19.98 14.37 -3.20
N ALA A 810 -21.02 15.02 -3.74
CA ALA A 810 -21.02 16.46 -3.96
C ALA A 810 -22.44 17.03 -3.89
N PHE A 811 -22.57 18.13 -3.18
CA PHE A 811 -23.81 18.91 -3.13
C PHE A 811 -24.19 19.53 -4.48
N ASN A 812 -25.47 19.89 -4.60
CA ASN A 812 -25.95 20.67 -5.72
C ASN A 812 -25.39 22.11 -5.69
N SER A 813 -25.26 22.72 -6.87
CA SER A 813 -24.82 24.12 -7.04
C SER A 813 -25.92 25.18 -6.85
N GLY A 814 -27.17 24.77 -6.64
CA GLY A 814 -28.28 25.68 -6.37
C GLY A 814 -28.18 26.31 -4.98
N ALA A 815 -28.40 27.63 -4.87
CA ALA A 815 -28.23 28.37 -3.62
C ALA A 815 -29.19 27.91 -2.50
N ASP A 816 -30.44 27.58 -2.84
CA ASP A 816 -31.46 27.13 -1.87
C ASP A 816 -31.39 25.62 -1.59
N ALA A 817 -30.65 24.87 -2.42
CA ALA A 817 -30.53 23.42 -2.26
C ALA A 817 -29.68 23.05 -1.06
N ARG A 818 -28.64 23.84 -0.75
CA ARG A 818 -27.70 23.51 0.34
C ARG A 818 -28.41 23.44 1.69
N SER A 819 -29.22 24.44 2.03
CA SER A 819 -29.93 24.48 3.31
C SER A 819 -30.99 23.38 3.48
N LEU A 820 -31.35 22.68 2.41
CA LEU A 820 -32.27 21.53 2.44
C LEU A 820 -31.54 20.19 2.45
N GLN A 821 -30.23 20.20 2.17
CA GLN A 821 -29.39 19.01 2.09
C GLN A 821 -28.42 18.91 3.26
N ASP A 822 -27.85 20.03 3.72
CA ASP A 822 -26.90 20.16 4.84
C ASP A 822 -27.66 20.13 6.17
N VAL A 823 -28.19 18.95 6.49
CA VAL A 823 -29.13 18.67 7.59
C VAL A 823 -28.73 17.40 8.37
N GLY A 824 -27.46 17.02 8.33
CA GLY A 824 -26.96 15.85 9.04
C GLY A 824 -27.29 14.50 8.37
N ILE A 825 -26.83 13.42 9.03
CA ILE A 825 -26.97 12.05 8.51
C ILE A 825 -28.34 11.42 8.83
N ASP A 826 -29.19 12.06 9.61
CA ASP A 826 -30.59 11.67 9.80
C ASP A 826 -31.52 12.28 8.73
N GLY A 827 -31.03 13.23 7.93
CA GLY A 827 -31.73 13.80 6.78
C GLY A 827 -32.90 14.72 7.14
N MET A 828 -32.89 15.27 8.35
CA MET A 828 -33.94 16.12 8.89
C MET A 828 -33.32 17.39 9.44
N ASN A 829 -34.00 18.52 9.26
CA ASN A 829 -33.62 19.72 9.99
C ASN A 829 -34.32 19.76 11.35
N ASP A 830 -33.85 20.63 12.23
CA ASP A 830 -34.46 20.94 13.53
C ASP A 830 -36.01 21.05 13.50
N GLU A 831 -36.63 21.58 12.44
CA GLU A 831 -38.09 21.71 12.36
C GLU A 831 -38.77 20.34 12.20
N MET A 832 -38.23 19.48 11.33
CA MET A 832 -38.73 18.12 11.12
C MET A 832 -38.50 17.24 12.33
N GLU A 833 -37.33 17.33 12.96
CA GLU A 833 -36.96 16.50 14.11
C GLU A 833 -37.91 16.68 15.31
N ARG A 834 -38.36 17.92 15.57
CA ARG A 834 -39.31 18.23 16.67
C ARG A 834 -40.61 17.45 16.54
N GLU A 835 -41.05 17.22 15.31
CA GLU A 835 -42.30 16.54 14.98
C GLU A 835 -42.11 15.05 14.66
N PHE A 836 -40.87 14.59 14.47
CA PHE A 836 -40.57 13.24 14.05
C PHE A 836 -40.98 12.19 15.10
N ILE A 837 -41.65 11.13 14.64
CA ILE A 837 -42.02 9.97 15.45
C ILE A 837 -41.33 8.75 14.85
N ALA A 838 -40.39 8.16 15.60
CA ALA A 838 -39.64 6.98 15.19
C ALA A 838 -40.50 5.70 15.23
N THR A 839 -41.53 5.63 14.36
CA THR A 839 -42.49 4.52 14.36
C THR A 839 -41.83 3.17 14.06
N GLU A 840 -40.75 3.16 13.29
CA GLU A 840 -39.96 1.97 12.99
C GLU A 840 -39.24 1.42 14.23
N ALA A 841 -38.88 2.28 15.19
CA ALA A 841 -38.38 1.89 16.51
C ALA A 841 -39.49 1.52 17.51
N GLY A 842 -40.75 1.59 17.11
CA GLY A 842 -41.90 1.32 17.97
C GLY A 842 -42.38 2.51 18.81
N GLU A 843 -41.86 3.72 18.56
CA GLU A 843 -42.30 4.93 19.25
C GLU A 843 -43.70 5.37 18.78
N ILE A 844 -44.48 5.97 19.69
CA ILE A 844 -45.85 6.44 19.43
C ILE A 844 -46.01 7.96 19.57
N VAL A 845 -44.97 8.64 20.06
CA VAL A 845 -44.89 10.09 20.29
C VAL A 845 -43.49 10.57 19.90
N SER A 846 -43.31 11.87 19.65
CA SER A 846 -41.99 12.41 19.29
C SER A 846 -41.03 12.41 20.48
N TYR A 847 -39.74 12.58 20.20
CA TYR A 847 -38.71 12.74 21.25
C TYR A 847 -39.03 13.90 22.21
N LEU A 848 -39.49 15.04 21.67
CA LEU A 848 -39.91 16.17 22.51
C LEU A 848 -41.13 15.87 23.37
N ASP A 849 -42.10 15.15 22.84
CA ASP A 849 -43.28 14.74 23.61
C ASP A 849 -42.88 13.80 24.76
N ARG A 850 -41.90 12.91 24.57
CA ARG A 850 -41.34 12.05 25.63
C ARG A 850 -40.77 12.89 26.78
N ILE A 851 -39.90 13.85 26.46
CA ILE A 851 -39.30 14.76 27.45
C ILE A 851 -40.38 15.62 28.12
N GLN A 852 -41.35 16.14 27.35
CA GLN A 852 -42.46 16.91 27.90
C GLN A 852 -43.28 16.07 28.90
N ASN A 853 -43.53 14.80 28.61
CA ASN A 853 -44.31 13.93 29.48
C ASN A 853 -43.56 13.60 30.77
N GLU A 854 -42.24 13.47 30.72
CA GLU A 854 -41.41 13.16 31.89
C GLU A 854 -41.12 14.40 32.75
N TYR A 855 -40.73 15.53 32.14
CA TYR A 855 -40.19 16.71 32.84
C TYR A 855 -40.99 18.01 32.65
N GLY A 856 -41.83 18.09 31.62
CA GLY A 856 -42.65 19.26 31.31
C GLY A 856 -41.95 20.34 30.47
N LEU A 857 -42.76 21.23 29.87
CA LEU A 857 -42.34 22.25 28.88
C LEU A 857 -41.38 23.34 29.38
N THR A 858 -41.21 23.47 30.70
CA THR A 858 -40.34 24.50 31.31
C THR A 858 -39.06 23.90 31.90
N SER A 859 -38.82 22.61 31.70
CA SER A 859 -37.57 21.96 32.10
C SER A 859 -36.45 22.38 31.17
N ASP A 860 -35.22 22.48 31.68
CA ASP A 860 -34.06 22.77 30.84
C ASP A 860 -33.83 21.60 29.87
N ALA A 861 -34.14 20.36 30.25
CA ALA A 861 -34.19 19.20 29.35
C ALA A 861 -35.05 19.46 28.11
N TYR A 862 -36.29 19.94 28.28
CA TYR A 862 -37.19 20.24 27.16
C TYR A 862 -36.70 21.43 26.34
N LEU A 863 -36.22 22.50 26.97
CA LEU A 863 -35.75 23.69 26.25
C LEU A 863 -34.50 23.38 25.41
N ASN A 864 -33.53 22.67 25.98
CA ASN A 864 -32.31 22.27 25.29
C ASN A 864 -32.60 21.28 24.15
N ALA A 865 -33.47 20.29 24.39
CA ALA A 865 -33.89 19.35 23.35
C ALA A 865 -34.75 20.02 22.28
N ASN A 866 -35.57 21.00 22.65
CA ASN A 866 -36.30 21.78 21.68
C ASN A 866 -35.31 22.52 20.80
N ASP A 867 -34.31 23.18 21.33
CA ASP A 867 -33.41 23.99 20.50
C ASP A 867 -32.57 23.18 19.49
N ASP A 868 -32.30 21.90 19.74
CA ASP A 868 -31.42 21.06 18.92
C ASP A 868 -31.80 19.56 19.09
N PRO A 869 -32.93 19.06 18.56
CA PRO A 869 -33.48 17.75 18.94
C PRO A 869 -32.56 16.57 18.69
N ALA A 870 -31.84 16.50 17.57
CA ALA A 870 -30.86 15.46 17.28
C ALA A 870 -29.47 15.70 17.90
N ALA A 871 -29.20 16.89 18.48
CA ALA A 871 -27.90 17.24 19.05
C ALA A 871 -26.73 17.21 18.03
N ASP A 872 -27.00 17.52 16.78
CA ASP A 872 -26.05 17.49 15.66
C ASP A 872 -25.85 18.86 15.01
N ASN A 873 -26.44 19.93 15.52
CA ASN A 873 -26.23 21.29 15.03
C ASN A 873 -24.75 21.73 15.07
N TYR A 874 -24.25 22.25 13.95
CA TYR A 874 -22.91 22.83 13.83
C TYR A 874 -22.84 24.27 14.36
N HIS A 875 -21.70 24.63 14.95
CA HIS A 875 -21.39 26.03 15.23
C HIS A 875 -19.91 26.38 15.00
N PHE A 876 -19.68 27.48 14.27
CA PHE A 876 -18.34 27.98 14.03
C PHE A 876 -17.74 28.63 15.29
N PHE A 877 -16.48 28.31 15.60
CA PHE A 877 -15.81 28.79 16.82
C PHE A 877 -15.58 30.31 16.87
N TYR A 878 -15.73 31.02 15.74
CA TYR A 878 -15.68 32.49 15.62
C TYR A 878 -17.05 33.17 15.51
N GLY A 879 -18.14 32.51 15.93
CA GLY A 879 -19.46 33.15 15.94
C GLY A 879 -19.50 34.43 16.77
N ASP A 880 -20.12 35.48 16.24
CA ASP A 880 -20.30 36.78 16.92
C ASP A 880 -21.16 36.64 18.19
N ASP A 881 -22.06 35.66 18.21
CA ASP A 881 -22.89 35.31 19.36
C ASP A 881 -22.05 34.68 20.50
N TYR A 882 -21.05 33.86 20.18
CA TYR A 882 -20.10 33.31 21.15
C TYR A 882 -19.23 34.42 21.77
N ASP A 883 -18.90 35.46 20.99
CA ASP A 883 -18.22 36.67 21.49
C ASP A 883 -19.14 37.49 22.40
N ALA A 884 -20.42 37.66 22.02
CA ALA A 884 -21.41 38.35 22.85
C ALA A 884 -21.68 37.63 24.18
N GLN A 885 -21.65 36.30 24.18
CA GLN A 885 -21.77 35.44 25.36
C GLN A 885 -20.45 35.30 26.15
N GLN A 886 -19.34 35.84 25.62
CA GLN A 886 -18.00 35.76 26.21
C GLN A 886 -17.50 34.31 26.42
N LYS A 887 -17.84 33.40 25.51
CA LYS A 887 -17.44 31.98 25.61
C LYS A 887 -15.93 31.79 25.60
N GLY A 888 -15.45 30.87 26.43
CA GLY A 888 -14.05 30.42 26.50
C GLY A 888 -13.63 29.56 25.30
N ILE A 889 -12.35 29.19 25.22
CA ILE A 889 -11.82 28.46 24.05
C ILE A 889 -12.42 27.05 23.92
N LEU A 890 -12.48 26.26 25.00
CA LEU A 890 -13.06 24.90 24.97
C LEU A 890 -14.55 24.92 24.57
N GLU A 891 -15.32 25.84 25.15
CA GLU A 891 -16.77 25.95 24.89
C GLU A 891 -17.06 26.28 23.42
N ARG A 892 -16.18 27.02 22.74
CA ARG A 892 -16.33 27.37 21.32
C ARG A 892 -16.19 26.19 20.37
N TYR A 893 -15.49 25.13 20.78
CA TYR A 893 -15.31 23.94 19.96
C TYR A 893 -16.34 22.84 20.24
N LYS A 894 -17.20 23.03 21.24
CA LYS A 894 -18.15 22.04 21.71
C LYS A 894 -19.10 21.52 20.62
N LYS A 895 -19.61 22.44 19.77
CA LYS A 895 -20.49 22.14 18.61
C LYS A 895 -19.78 22.18 17.25
N TYR A 896 -18.44 22.22 17.25
CA TYR A 896 -17.68 22.38 16.00
C TYR A 896 -17.70 21.15 15.09
N ASN A 897 -18.08 19.98 15.64
CA ASN A 897 -18.19 18.73 14.92
C ASN A 897 -19.64 18.36 14.55
N GLY A 898 -20.60 19.28 14.74
CA GLY A 898 -21.98 19.08 14.28
C GLY A 898 -22.07 18.88 12.76
N LEU A 899 -23.13 18.21 12.33
CA LEU A 899 -23.39 17.83 10.95
C LEU A 899 -24.40 18.80 10.30
N GLU A 900 -25.52 19.12 10.95
CA GLU A 900 -26.47 20.11 10.41
C GLU A 900 -25.83 21.50 10.29
N GLY A 901 -25.77 22.03 9.06
CA GLY A 901 -25.28 23.38 8.77
C GLY A 901 -23.76 23.54 8.76
N ASN A 902 -23.01 22.45 8.63
CA ASN A 902 -21.54 22.47 8.67
C ASN A 902 -20.88 22.87 7.35
N SER A 903 -21.68 23.00 6.28
CA SER A 903 -21.27 23.25 4.91
C SER A 903 -21.92 24.51 4.28
N PRO A 904 -21.92 25.68 4.97
CA PRO A 904 -22.54 26.91 4.48
C PRO A 904 -21.89 27.42 3.18
N THR A 905 -22.66 28.18 2.42
CA THR A 905 -22.25 28.71 1.10
C THR A 905 -22.31 30.24 1.03
N GLY A 906 -21.82 30.83 -0.05
CA GLY A 906 -21.86 32.29 -0.25
C GLY A 906 -20.91 33.04 0.67
N ASP A 907 -21.39 34.12 1.30
CA ASP A 907 -20.59 34.95 2.20
C ASP A 907 -20.23 34.23 3.52
N GLU A 908 -20.98 33.18 3.88
CA GLU A 908 -20.79 32.35 5.08
C GLU A 908 -19.86 31.15 4.82
N ALA A 909 -19.35 30.95 3.60
CA ALA A 909 -18.45 29.82 3.30
C ALA A 909 -17.16 29.81 4.17
N ILE A 910 -16.77 30.95 4.74
CA ILE A 910 -15.62 31.08 5.64
C ILE A 910 -15.85 30.36 6.98
N SER A 911 -17.10 30.23 7.42
CA SER A 911 -17.47 29.53 8.66
C SER A 911 -17.73 28.03 8.44
N SER A 912 -17.43 27.47 7.27
CA SER A 912 -17.63 26.05 7.00
C SER A 912 -16.62 25.15 7.70
N TYR A 913 -17.09 24.01 8.20
CA TYR A 913 -16.23 22.91 8.62
C TYR A 913 -15.73 22.14 7.40
N THR A 914 -16.64 21.86 6.47
CA THR A 914 -16.40 21.13 5.22
C THR A 914 -17.18 21.76 4.06
N GLN A 915 -16.88 21.33 2.84
CA GLN A 915 -17.63 21.69 1.64
C GLN A 915 -18.26 20.44 0.98
N LEU A 916 -17.96 19.27 1.54
CA LEU A 916 -18.45 17.97 1.11
C LEU A 916 -19.69 17.60 1.96
N PRO A 917 -20.66 16.88 1.37
CA PRO A 917 -21.80 16.37 2.14
C PRO A 917 -21.35 15.35 3.17
N ASP A 918 -22.07 15.30 4.28
CA ASP A 918 -21.94 14.22 5.25
C ASP A 918 -22.54 12.93 4.67
N ILE A 919 -21.79 11.84 4.83
CA ILE A 919 -22.08 10.53 4.24
C ILE A 919 -21.54 9.40 5.12
N GLU A 920 -22.32 8.33 5.24
CA GLU A 920 -21.91 7.05 5.86
C GLU A 920 -21.09 6.19 4.88
N ASP A 921 -20.00 6.76 4.37
CA ASP A 921 -18.99 6.15 3.50
C ASP A 921 -17.67 6.90 3.74
N ILE A 922 -16.97 6.53 4.82
CA ILE A 922 -15.79 7.24 5.32
C ILE A 922 -14.57 6.90 4.47
N ASN A 923 -14.49 5.68 3.94
CA ASN A 923 -13.37 5.24 3.10
C ASN A 923 -13.54 5.54 1.59
N ASN A 924 -14.66 6.14 1.19
CA ASN A 924 -15.00 6.57 -0.16
C ASN A 924 -14.98 5.42 -1.18
N ASP A 925 -15.49 4.24 -0.79
CA ASP A 925 -15.57 3.07 -1.66
C ASP A 925 -16.96 2.85 -2.28
N PHE A 926 -17.87 3.80 -2.03
CA PHE A 926 -19.25 3.87 -2.52
C PHE A 926 -20.17 2.76 -1.97
N THR A 927 -19.73 2.00 -0.96
CA THR A 927 -20.54 1.02 -0.23
C THR A 927 -20.61 1.36 1.25
N LEU A 928 -21.67 0.90 1.93
CA LEU A 928 -21.77 1.00 3.39
C LEU A 928 -21.10 -0.23 4.01
N SER A 929 -19.98 -0.04 4.72
CA SER A 929 -19.36 -1.13 5.48
C SER A 929 -20.04 -1.29 6.84
N GLU A 930 -20.75 -2.39 7.05
CA GLU A 930 -21.45 -2.68 8.32
C GLU A 930 -20.71 -3.69 9.22
N ALA A 931 -19.57 -4.22 8.75
CA ALA A 931 -18.83 -5.26 9.46
C ALA A 931 -18.03 -4.67 10.64
N GLU A 932 -18.19 -5.27 11.82
CA GLU A 932 -17.37 -5.00 13.01
C GLU A 932 -16.46 -6.19 13.27
N SER A 933 -15.17 -6.02 12.99
CA SER A 933 -14.15 -7.01 13.34
C SER A 933 -12.81 -6.32 13.55
N TYR A 934 -12.35 -6.25 14.80
CA TYR A 934 -11.22 -5.41 15.19
C TYR A 934 -10.50 -5.93 16.42
N PHE A 935 -9.27 -5.44 16.59
CA PHE A 935 -8.48 -5.58 17.81
C PHE A 935 -8.69 -4.36 18.68
N GLN A 936 -9.00 -4.57 19.96
CA GLN A 936 -9.26 -3.53 20.95
C GLN A 936 -8.08 -3.43 21.92
N TYR A 937 -7.66 -2.20 22.21
CA TYR A 937 -6.66 -1.83 23.20
C TYR A 937 -7.33 -0.93 24.24
N ASN A 938 -7.12 -1.24 25.51
CA ASN A 938 -7.64 -0.47 26.64
C ASN A 938 -6.47 0.23 27.35
N ILE A 939 -6.51 1.57 27.38
CA ILE A 939 -5.57 2.42 28.09
C ILE A 939 -6.31 2.98 29.31
N SER A 940 -5.83 2.64 30.50
CA SER A 940 -6.46 3.16 31.70
C SER A 940 -6.12 4.63 31.90
N MET A 941 -7.13 5.46 32.11
CA MET A 941 -6.99 6.89 32.35
C MET A 941 -7.26 7.22 33.81
N ARG A 942 -6.88 6.34 34.74
CA ARG A 942 -6.98 6.61 36.18
C ARG A 942 -5.65 7.20 36.65
N PRO A 943 -5.64 8.27 37.48
CA PRO A 943 -4.39 8.95 37.85
C PRO A 943 -3.29 8.00 38.36
N GLN A 944 -3.64 7.00 39.18
CA GLN A 944 -2.68 6.03 39.70
C GLN A 944 -2.03 5.13 38.65
N ASP A 945 -2.67 4.95 37.49
CA ASP A 945 -2.21 4.09 36.39
C ASP A 945 -1.37 4.86 35.36
N LEU A 946 -1.17 6.18 35.58
CA LEU A 946 -0.42 7.07 34.70
C LEU A 946 1.01 7.41 35.21
N ASP A 947 1.38 6.92 36.39
CA ASP A 947 2.61 7.31 37.10
C ASP A 947 3.82 6.41 36.84
N GLN A 948 3.64 5.25 36.20
CA GLN A 948 4.70 4.24 36.06
C GLN A 948 5.06 3.95 34.60
N VAL A 949 6.30 4.27 34.22
CA VAL A 949 6.88 3.87 32.93
C VAL A 949 7.02 2.33 32.88
N GLY A 950 6.53 1.73 31.80
CA GLY A 950 6.53 0.29 31.56
C GLY A 950 5.19 -0.41 31.84
N GLU A 951 4.24 0.29 32.46
CA GLU A 951 2.85 -0.16 32.62
C GLU A 951 1.93 0.67 31.72
N ASN A 952 0.72 0.17 31.43
CA ASN A 952 -0.32 0.92 30.68
C ASN A 952 0.17 1.53 29.34
N TYR A 953 1.11 0.84 28.67
CA TYR A 953 1.79 1.28 27.43
C TYR A 953 2.64 2.55 27.54
N ILE A 954 2.98 3.01 28.75
CA ILE A 954 3.76 4.24 28.98
C ILE A 954 5.25 3.97 28.76
N THR A 955 5.90 4.75 27.89
CA THR A 955 7.35 4.63 27.63
C THR A 955 8.17 5.78 28.17
N SER A 956 7.56 6.95 28.35
CA SER A 956 8.26 8.14 28.87
C SER A 956 7.28 9.09 29.53
N ILE A 957 7.76 9.82 30.54
CA ILE A 957 7.02 10.90 31.20
C ILE A 957 7.96 12.11 31.26
N ILE A 958 7.49 13.27 30.80
CA ILE A 958 8.17 14.56 30.93
C ILE A 958 7.42 15.38 31.98
N GLU A 959 8.10 15.68 33.07
CA GLU A 959 7.56 16.45 34.19
C GLU A 959 7.96 17.92 34.11
N ASN A 960 7.14 18.81 34.70
CA ASN A 960 7.41 20.24 34.84
C ASN A 960 7.76 20.93 33.50
N ALA A 961 7.07 20.53 32.44
CA ALA A 961 7.21 21.07 31.10
C ALA A 961 6.41 22.37 30.91
N GLY A 962 6.58 23.01 29.76
CA GLY A 962 5.85 24.21 29.38
C GLY A 962 6.41 25.50 30.00
N PRO A 963 5.78 26.65 29.67
CA PRO A 963 6.28 27.96 30.09
C PRO A 963 6.22 28.20 31.61
N ASN A 964 5.28 27.56 32.30
CA ASN A 964 5.06 27.71 33.75
C ASN A 964 5.60 26.53 34.57
N SER A 965 6.22 25.53 33.93
CA SER A 965 6.72 24.31 34.58
C SER A 965 5.65 23.56 35.39
N ASP A 966 4.42 23.57 34.92
CA ASP A 966 3.22 23.01 35.55
C ASP A 966 2.56 21.90 34.72
N THR A 967 3.11 21.60 33.54
CA THR A 967 2.56 20.62 32.61
C THR A 967 3.33 19.30 32.71
N ARG A 968 2.62 18.19 32.56
CA ARG A 968 3.17 16.84 32.44
C ARG A 968 2.75 16.23 31.11
N TRP A 969 3.70 15.59 30.41
CA TRP A 969 3.46 14.87 29.16
C TRP A 969 3.78 13.39 29.32
N ILE A 970 2.88 12.54 28.86
CA ILE A 970 2.98 11.09 28.94
C ILE A 970 3.06 10.53 27.52
N GLN A 971 4.10 9.75 27.24
CA GLN A 971 4.25 9.06 25.96
C GLN A 971 3.66 7.66 26.07
N PHE A 972 2.71 7.37 25.18
CA PHE A 972 2.16 6.05 24.98
C PHE A 972 2.74 5.45 23.71
N LYS A 973 3.12 4.17 23.78
CA LYS A 973 3.58 3.37 22.66
C LYS A 973 2.89 2.01 22.73
N VAL A 974 1.76 1.91 22.05
CA VAL A 974 0.89 0.73 22.05
C VAL A 974 1.39 -0.25 20.98
N PRO A 975 1.89 -1.45 21.34
CA PRO A 975 2.31 -2.44 20.35
C PRO A 975 1.08 -3.05 19.69
N VAL A 976 0.97 -2.94 18.36
CA VAL A 976 -0.25 -3.37 17.63
C VAL A 976 -0.49 -4.88 17.72
N ARG A 977 0.49 -5.69 18.10
CA ARG A 977 0.27 -7.15 18.27
C ARG A 977 -0.18 -7.54 19.68
N SER A 978 -0.21 -6.59 20.62
CA SER A 978 -0.54 -6.81 22.04
C SER A 978 -1.93 -6.27 22.37
N PHE A 979 -2.95 -6.77 21.68
CA PHE A 979 -4.35 -6.36 21.91
C PHE A 979 -4.95 -7.04 23.13
N ASP A 980 -5.91 -6.37 23.77
CA ASP A 980 -6.61 -6.88 24.95
C ASP A 980 -7.76 -7.82 24.57
N LYS A 981 -8.47 -7.48 23.48
CA LYS A 981 -9.62 -8.25 22.99
C LYS A 981 -9.67 -8.25 21.46
N LYS A 982 -10.12 -9.37 20.90
CA LYS A 982 -10.48 -9.49 19.49
C LYS A 982 -12.01 -9.57 19.41
N ILE A 983 -12.62 -8.67 18.66
CA ILE A 983 -14.06 -8.64 18.37
C ILE A 983 -14.27 -9.07 16.92
N GLY A 984 -15.29 -9.90 16.68
CA GLY A 984 -15.59 -10.46 15.36
C GLY A 984 -14.50 -11.41 14.82
N SER A 985 -14.54 -11.65 13.51
CA SER A 985 -13.76 -12.72 12.85
C SER A 985 -12.46 -12.22 12.18
N ILE A 986 -11.87 -11.10 12.63
CA ILE A 986 -10.64 -10.53 12.05
C ILE A 986 -9.42 -11.47 12.25
N PRO A 987 -8.77 -11.99 11.19
CA PRO A 987 -7.75 -13.01 11.33
C PRO A 987 -6.39 -12.46 11.78
N ASP A 988 -5.98 -11.32 11.21
CA ASP A 988 -4.65 -10.73 11.33
C ASP A 988 -4.65 -9.23 10.97
N PHE A 989 -3.47 -8.65 10.78
CA PHE A 989 -3.26 -7.21 10.56
C PHE A 989 -3.10 -6.80 9.08
N ARG A 990 -3.46 -7.67 8.12
CA ARG A 990 -3.32 -7.35 6.68
C ARG A 990 -4.42 -6.45 6.12
N SER A 991 -5.54 -6.30 6.83
CA SER A 991 -6.68 -5.47 6.42
C SER A 991 -7.21 -4.66 7.60
N ILE A 992 -6.42 -3.69 8.06
CA ILE A 992 -6.82 -2.69 9.05
C ILE A 992 -7.37 -1.47 8.30
N ARG A 993 -8.68 -1.44 8.06
CA ARG A 993 -9.34 -0.39 7.28
C ARG A 993 -9.61 0.88 8.08
N PHE A 994 -9.89 0.75 9.38
CA PHE A 994 -10.29 1.85 10.24
C PHE A 994 -9.57 1.81 11.59
N MET A 995 -9.48 3.00 12.18
CA MET A 995 -9.16 3.20 13.59
C MET A 995 -10.33 3.92 14.25
N ARG A 996 -10.86 3.36 15.34
CA ARG A 996 -11.85 4.02 16.22
C ARG A 996 -11.21 4.30 17.57
N MET A 997 -11.41 5.49 18.11
CA MET A 997 -11.00 5.89 19.46
C MET A 997 -12.25 6.26 20.25
N TYR A 998 -12.36 5.81 21.49
CA TYR A 998 -13.49 6.18 22.34
C TYR A 998 -13.13 6.25 23.82
N LEU A 999 -13.86 7.07 24.56
CA LEU A 999 -13.73 7.24 26.01
C LEU A 999 -14.98 6.69 26.70
N ARG A 1000 -14.80 6.06 27.86
CA ARG A 1000 -15.89 5.56 28.72
C ARG A 1000 -15.43 5.52 30.19
N GLY A 1001 -16.36 5.52 31.12
CA GLY A 1001 -16.05 5.37 32.56
C GLY A 1001 -15.71 6.66 33.28
N PHE A 1002 -15.81 7.82 32.61
CA PHE A 1002 -15.58 9.13 33.20
C PHE A 1002 -16.86 9.66 33.86
N GLN A 1003 -16.72 10.31 35.01
CA GLN A 1003 -17.82 10.98 35.72
C GLN A 1003 -17.85 12.50 35.49
N GLU A 1004 -16.74 13.07 35.05
CA GLU A 1004 -16.56 14.52 34.84
C GLU A 1004 -15.95 14.76 33.45
N PRO A 1005 -16.09 15.96 32.87
CA PRO A 1005 -15.44 16.31 31.61
C PRO A 1005 -13.92 16.10 31.63
N VAL A 1006 -13.35 15.66 30.50
CA VAL A 1006 -11.91 15.42 30.32
C VAL A 1006 -11.44 15.97 28.97
N PHE A 1007 -10.25 16.56 28.93
CA PHE A 1007 -9.70 17.33 27.80
C PHE A 1007 -8.31 16.88 27.38
#